data_AF-A0A8I1S2I7-F1
#
_entry.id   AF-A0A8I1S2I7-F1
#
_cell.length_a   1.000
_cell.length_b   1.000
_cell.length_c   1.000
_cell.angle_alpha   90.00
_cell.angle_beta   90.00
_cell.angle_gamma   90.00
#
_symmetry.space_group_name_H-M   'P 1'
#
loop_
_entity.id
_entity.type
_entity.pdbx_description
1 polymer ?
#
loop_
_entity_poly.entity_id
_entity_poly.type
_entity_poly.pdbx_seq_one_letter_code
_entity_poly.pdbx_strand_id
1 'polypeptide(L)'
;MSSQHRAATQRNPLARIWAAVLGIAAMVVAMIALAPAASAHTPSASLTCTQWSVGGQYYESNQNNTYYFELDGKVVAQGSFGASFSKSGAVPADSASHTLVGHIYQNNDPKAQYSKTYNLSVSGCKITATFASPTVSPAQCTDKTAGETVWESVVKPADGSGLTYTMSGPDANHKVTVTATLASGYAFPSTMPTGWSKTDATHATWTYTLQSKKCDSLATFASPTVSPAQCTDKTAGETVWESVVKPADGSGLTYTMSGPDAGHVVTVTATLASGYAFPSTMPTGWSKTDASHATWTYTLQSKKCDSLVTPGAVTFTDQCGVNGDTYTIPVTEGVEYLVGEEVVKAGTYSGSGTVTVTAQATDGYVLAKDAVTSWTHTFSTVPCPTTVTPGAVTFTDQCGVDGDSYTIPGTVGVEYLVDGKVIDAGTHAGSGTLTVTAQATDGYVLADGATKSWTHTFSEVPCPTTVTPGAVTFNDQCGTEGDTYTIPATEGVKYLVGDTVVKADTYNGSGTVTVTAQAADGYVLAKDAVTSWTHTFTDESCGTTTSTTPPTTTPTTPPTTTPPTTTPPAGSTTVTPGINGSQCVLVGTAEQITVTTVTVNGISYTVTGDGTTSVTVRAVADAGFALSVPAGWSRNDDGSATIVLTPDSNGVICVGGESSSVDNLAPTTKTKTAVAQVKPTTGNIEVLPTSATASSTIAYTGVNTSQMAMLALLLLAGGALILGVGTMWRRKPRKH
;
A
#
# COMPACT_ATOMS: atom_id res chain seq x y z
N MET A 1 -38.96 65.05 22.79
CA MET A 1 -39.71 65.22 24.07
C MET A 1 -38.80 66.00 25.00
N SER A 2 -38.98 67.32 25.06
CA SER A 2 -39.44 68.08 26.26
C SER A 2 -38.56 67.86 27.51
N SER A 3 -38.02 68.86 28.20
CA SER A 3 -38.28 70.30 28.20
C SER A 3 -37.13 71.05 28.86
N GLN A 4 -37.02 72.32 28.50
CA GLN A 4 -36.27 73.37 29.18
C GLN A 4 -36.71 73.54 30.65
N HIS A 5 -35.79 73.98 31.52
CA HIS A 5 -36.05 74.97 32.58
C HIS A 5 -34.69 75.58 32.99
N ARG A 6 -34.34 76.78 32.49
CA ARG A 6 -34.66 78.13 33.00
C ARG A 6 -33.99 78.42 34.35
N ALA A 7 -32.87 79.14 34.27
CA ALA A 7 -32.20 79.80 35.37
C ALA A 7 -33.14 80.78 36.07
N ALA A 8 -33.17 80.72 37.40
CA ALA A 8 -33.91 81.65 38.24
C ALA A 8 -32.94 82.37 39.17
N THR A 9 -32.76 83.65 38.90
CA THR A 9 -32.25 84.67 39.82
C THR A 9 -33.22 84.77 41.00
N GLN A 10 -32.75 84.54 42.23
CA GLN A 10 -33.53 84.81 43.44
C GLN A 10 -32.80 85.82 44.32
N ARG A 11 -33.53 86.90 44.58
CA ARG A 11 -33.19 88.06 45.39
C ARG A 11 -33.15 87.67 46.87
N ASN A 12 -32.25 88.32 47.60
CA ASN A 12 -32.24 88.44 49.06
C ASN A 12 -33.64 88.78 49.62
N PRO A 13 -34.10 88.08 50.68
CA PRO A 13 -35.06 88.63 51.61
C PRO A 13 -34.36 89.17 52.88
N LEU A 14 -34.77 90.39 53.24
CA LEU A 14 -34.59 91.00 54.55
C LEU A 14 -35.32 90.18 55.63
N ALA A 15 -34.74 90.04 56.83
CA ALA A 15 -35.29 90.53 58.11
C ALA A 15 -34.76 89.75 59.34
N ARG A 16 -33.99 90.48 60.18
CA ARG A 16 -34.04 90.59 61.66
C ARG A 16 -34.69 89.45 62.49
N ILE A 17 -33.98 88.99 63.54
CA ILE A 17 -34.24 89.24 64.99
C ILE A 17 -33.31 88.39 65.91
N TRP A 18 -32.57 89.08 66.78
CA TRP A 18 -32.01 88.84 68.13
C TRP A 18 -31.66 87.41 68.68
N ALA A 19 -30.45 87.22 69.24
CA ALA A 19 -30.09 87.45 70.66
C ALA A 19 -28.70 86.88 71.07
N ALA A 20 -27.95 87.72 71.82
CA ALA A 20 -26.91 87.49 72.84
C ALA A 20 -26.04 86.22 72.91
N VAL A 21 -24.70 86.39 73.03
CA VAL A 21 -23.90 86.19 74.29
C VAL A 21 -22.56 86.95 74.18
N LEU A 22 -22.15 87.55 75.31
CA LEU A 22 -21.00 88.42 75.58
C LEU A 22 -19.61 87.84 75.25
N GLY A 23 -18.68 88.75 74.90
CA GLY A 23 -17.22 88.52 74.94
C GLY A 23 -16.44 89.82 74.70
N ILE A 24 -15.95 90.41 75.79
CA ILE A 24 -15.38 91.75 75.95
C ILE A 24 -14.03 91.94 75.22
N ALA A 25 -13.88 93.03 74.45
CA ALA A 25 -12.68 93.89 74.39
C ALA A 25 -12.88 95.05 73.37
N ALA A 26 -13.76 96.00 73.72
CA ALA A 26 -13.78 97.34 73.12
C ALA A 26 -13.74 98.37 74.26
N MET A 27 -12.55 98.91 74.52
CA MET A 27 -12.26 100.08 75.35
C MET A 27 -10.79 100.41 75.03
N VAL A 28 -10.49 101.49 74.33
CA VAL A 28 -10.35 102.85 74.87
C VAL A 28 -11.04 103.83 73.89
N VAL A 29 -12.26 104.27 74.21
CA VAL A 29 -12.58 105.53 74.88
C VAL A 29 -12.36 106.77 73.99
N ALA A 30 -13.45 107.21 73.37
CA ALA A 30 -13.74 108.62 73.25
C ALA A 30 -14.24 109.11 74.62
N MET A 31 -13.39 109.73 75.42
CA MET A 31 -13.81 110.49 76.60
C MET A 31 -13.38 111.94 76.43
N ILE A 32 -14.39 112.80 76.42
CA ILE A 32 -14.27 114.20 76.78
C ILE A 32 -13.89 114.22 78.27
N ALA A 33 -12.62 114.52 78.56
CA ALA A 33 -12.16 114.85 79.90
C ALA A 33 -11.10 115.95 79.77
N LEU A 34 -11.29 117.08 80.45
CA LEU A 34 -10.24 118.06 80.67
C LEU A 34 -9.12 117.40 81.47
N ALA A 35 -8.05 117.00 80.78
CA ALA A 35 -6.80 116.55 81.38
C ALA A 35 -5.82 117.73 81.47
N PRO A 36 -4.94 117.79 82.49
CA PRO A 36 -3.91 118.82 82.60
C PRO A 36 -2.91 118.73 81.43
N ALA A 37 -2.27 119.86 81.11
CA ALA A 37 -1.45 120.12 79.92
C ALA A 37 -0.17 119.26 79.72
N ALA A 38 -0.02 118.12 80.39
CA ALA A 38 1.16 117.25 80.26
C ALA A 38 1.01 116.09 79.25
N SER A 39 -0.14 115.95 78.60
CA SER A 39 -0.41 114.87 77.62
C SER A 39 -0.59 115.35 76.18
N ALA A 40 -0.16 116.57 75.86
CA ALA A 40 -0.07 117.03 74.48
C ALA A 40 1.11 116.33 73.77
N HIS A 41 0.91 115.86 72.54
CA HIS A 41 1.92 115.23 71.66
C HIS A 41 2.52 113.87 72.05
N THR A 42 2.02 113.20 73.10
CA THR A 42 2.42 111.80 73.36
C THR A 42 1.55 110.87 72.52
N PRO A 43 2.12 110.08 71.58
CA PRO A 43 1.34 109.18 70.74
C PRO A 43 0.77 108.01 71.57
N SER A 44 -0.47 107.63 71.30
CA SER A 44 -1.03 106.36 71.75
C SER A 44 -0.56 105.27 70.81
N ALA A 45 0.20 104.29 71.29
CA ALA A 45 0.65 103.14 70.50
C ALA A 45 0.34 101.84 71.25
N SER A 46 -0.18 100.84 70.54
CA SER A 46 -0.47 99.52 71.09
C SER A 46 -0.09 98.43 70.09
N LEU A 47 0.45 97.33 70.62
CA LEU A 47 0.76 96.13 69.87
C LEU A 47 0.23 94.93 70.64
N THR A 48 -0.61 94.13 70.00
CA THR A 48 -1.10 92.85 70.48
C THR A 48 -0.79 91.78 69.44
N CYS A 49 -0.96 90.50 69.75
CA CYS A 49 -0.74 89.43 68.77
C CYS A 49 -1.70 89.44 67.57
N THR A 50 -2.75 90.26 67.61
CA THR A 50 -3.77 90.31 66.54
C THR A 50 -3.84 91.65 65.83
N GLN A 51 -3.51 92.74 66.51
CA GLN A 51 -3.72 94.10 66.02
C GLN A 51 -2.61 95.04 66.53
N TRP A 52 -2.26 96.01 65.70
CA TRP A 52 -1.49 97.18 66.10
C TRP A 52 -2.33 98.44 65.87
N SER A 53 -2.13 99.46 66.70
CA SER A 53 -2.75 100.77 66.51
C SER A 53 -1.84 101.88 67.02
N VAL A 54 -1.79 102.97 66.26
CA VAL A 54 -1.02 104.18 66.56
C VAL A 54 -1.88 105.40 66.28
N GLY A 55 -1.94 106.34 67.22
CA GLY A 55 -2.60 107.62 67.05
C GLY A 55 -1.78 108.76 67.64
N GLY A 56 -1.83 109.92 67.01
CA GLY A 56 -1.23 111.16 67.49
C GLY A 56 -2.24 112.29 67.43
N GLN A 57 -2.23 113.18 68.42
CA GLN A 57 -3.15 114.31 68.54
C GLN A 57 -2.39 115.58 68.95
N TYR A 58 -3.03 116.73 68.71
CA TYR A 58 -2.58 118.07 69.10
C TYR A 58 -1.33 118.60 68.39
N TYR A 59 -0.94 118.08 67.22
CA TYR A 59 0.14 118.63 66.41
C TYR A 59 -0.27 119.94 65.73
N GLU A 60 0.70 120.76 65.35
CA GLU A 60 0.41 121.99 64.61
C GLU A 60 0.05 121.67 63.16
N SER A 61 -1.12 122.14 62.70
CA SER A 61 -1.67 121.81 61.38
C SER A 61 -0.94 122.49 60.21
N ASN A 62 -0.14 123.52 60.48
CA ASN A 62 0.63 124.28 59.49
C ASN A 62 2.05 123.72 59.27
N GLN A 63 2.46 122.69 60.02
CA GLN A 63 3.77 122.06 59.88
C GLN A 63 3.71 120.79 59.04
N ASN A 64 4.83 120.43 58.41
CA ASN A 64 4.92 119.23 57.56
C ASN A 64 5.11 117.96 58.41
N ASN A 65 4.09 117.55 59.16
CA ASN A 65 4.21 116.41 60.07
C ASN A 65 4.14 115.08 59.30
N THR A 66 5.00 114.12 59.66
CA THR A 66 5.10 112.82 58.98
C THR A 66 5.06 111.66 59.98
N TYR A 67 4.58 110.50 59.53
CA TYR A 67 4.61 109.25 60.27
C TYR A 67 5.15 108.12 59.41
N TYR A 68 5.79 107.14 60.05
CA TYR A 68 6.34 105.95 59.43
C TYR A 68 6.35 104.79 60.43
N PHE A 69 5.66 103.70 60.10
CA PHE A 69 5.47 102.54 60.96
C PHE A 69 5.93 101.26 60.26
N GLU A 70 6.76 100.50 60.96
CA GLU A 70 7.23 99.18 60.54
C GLU A 70 6.76 98.13 61.54
N LEU A 71 6.14 97.07 61.02
CA LEU A 71 5.86 95.85 61.77
C LEU A 71 6.82 94.77 61.28
N ASP A 72 7.63 94.23 62.19
CA ASP A 72 8.68 93.23 61.91
C ASP A 72 9.64 93.65 60.80
N GLY A 73 10.00 94.94 60.77
CA GLY A 73 10.89 95.52 59.77
C GLY A 73 10.23 95.76 58.40
N LYS A 74 8.92 95.52 58.27
CA LYS A 74 8.16 95.83 57.04
C LYS A 74 7.27 97.05 57.25
N VAL A 75 7.35 98.02 56.34
CA VAL A 75 6.49 99.22 56.37
C VAL A 75 5.02 98.83 56.27
N VAL A 76 4.25 99.17 57.31
CA VAL A 76 2.80 98.91 57.37
C VAL A 76 1.96 100.17 57.18
N ALA A 77 2.52 101.36 57.46
CA ALA A 77 1.90 102.63 57.12
C ALA A 77 2.93 103.76 57.15
N GLN A 78 2.83 104.71 56.21
CA GLN A 78 3.64 105.93 56.19
C GLN A 78 2.86 107.06 55.50
N GLY A 79 3.18 108.31 55.83
CA GLY A 79 2.59 109.48 55.17
C GLY A 79 2.73 110.76 55.97
N SER A 80 2.05 111.81 55.53
CA SER A 80 1.93 113.09 56.24
C SER A 80 0.60 113.21 56.98
N PHE A 81 0.54 114.11 57.97
CA PHE A 81 -0.68 114.40 58.72
C PHE A 81 -0.71 115.88 59.18
N GLY A 82 -1.92 116.38 59.47
CA GLY A 82 -2.12 117.74 60.00
C GLY A 82 -1.98 117.77 61.52
N ALA A 83 -3.05 118.13 62.22
CA ALA A 83 -3.04 118.18 63.68
C ALA A 83 -3.14 116.80 64.37
N SER A 84 -3.60 115.77 63.67
CA SER A 84 -3.78 114.44 64.24
C SER A 84 -3.85 113.33 63.19
N PHE A 85 -3.71 112.08 63.65
CA PHE A 85 -3.92 110.87 62.85
C PHE A 85 -4.32 109.68 63.73
N SER A 86 -4.90 108.65 63.11
CA SER A 86 -5.08 107.31 63.69
C SER A 86 -4.87 106.26 62.61
N LYS A 87 -4.02 105.28 62.90
CA LYS A 87 -3.73 104.14 62.03
C LYS A 87 -3.79 102.86 62.84
N SER A 88 -4.28 101.80 62.22
CA SER A 88 -4.30 100.47 62.78
C SER A 88 -4.20 99.45 61.67
N GLY A 89 -3.77 98.26 62.03
CA GLY A 89 -3.68 97.14 61.11
C GLY A 89 -3.64 95.81 61.85
N ALA A 90 -3.81 94.73 61.09
CA ALA A 90 -3.65 93.40 61.61
C ALA A 90 -2.17 93.08 61.83
N VAL A 91 -1.89 92.29 62.86
CA VAL A 91 -0.59 91.64 63.05
C VAL A 91 -0.69 90.26 62.41
N PRO A 92 0.25 89.89 61.51
CA PRO A 92 0.20 88.60 60.85
C PRO A 92 0.42 87.49 61.88
N ALA A 93 -0.34 86.41 61.79
CA ALA A 93 -0.21 85.28 62.71
C ALA A 93 0.83 84.26 62.20
N ASP A 94 2.01 84.74 61.80
CA ASP A 94 3.10 83.96 61.19
C ASP A 94 4.34 83.83 62.10
N SER A 95 4.39 84.60 63.18
CA SER A 95 5.50 84.61 64.15
C SER A 95 5.01 84.49 65.59
N ALA A 96 5.87 83.94 66.46
CA ALA A 96 5.62 83.87 67.89
C ALA A 96 5.87 85.20 68.62
N SER A 97 6.48 86.16 67.93
CA SER A 97 6.75 87.51 68.44
C SER A 97 6.69 88.53 67.32
N HIS A 98 6.17 89.72 67.64
CA HIS A 98 6.10 90.84 66.72
C HIS A 98 6.68 92.10 67.33
N THR A 99 7.26 92.95 66.49
CA THR A 99 7.85 94.22 66.87
C THR A 99 7.29 95.34 66.00
N LEU A 100 6.70 96.37 66.62
CA LEU A 100 6.22 97.58 65.96
C LEU A 100 7.14 98.74 66.27
N VAL A 101 7.86 99.20 65.26
CA VAL A 101 8.66 100.43 65.32
C VAL A 101 7.85 101.55 64.70
N GLY A 102 7.74 102.67 65.41
CA GLY A 102 7.03 103.82 64.88
C GLY A 102 7.76 105.13 65.08
N HIS A 103 7.78 105.92 64.01
CA HIS A 103 8.36 107.24 63.93
C HIS A 103 7.26 108.24 63.61
N ILE A 104 7.15 109.29 64.42
CA ILE A 104 6.19 110.38 64.24
C ILE A 104 7.00 111.66 64.36
N TYR A 105 7.14 112.40 63.26
CA TYR A 105 8.01 113.56 63.21
C TYR A 105 7.22 114.83 62.93
N GLN A 106 7.39 115.82 63.80
CA GLN A 106 6.89 117.17 63.55
C GLN A 106 7.79 117.85 62.53
N ASN A 107 7.20 118.54 61.55
CA ASN A 107 7.91 119.20 60.45
C ASN A 107 8.90 118.28 59.69
N ASN A 108 8.70 116.97 59.74
CA ASN A 108 9.59 115.97 59.18
C ASN A 108 11.04 116.03 59.74
N ASP A 109 11.21 116.51 60.97
CA ASP A 109 12.50 116.55 61.68
C ASP A 109 12.49 115.60 62.89
N PRO A 110 13.31 114.53 62.91
CA PRO A 110 13.37 113.61 64.04
C PRO A 110 13.83 114.26 65.37
N LYS A 111 14.44 115.44 65.33
CA LYS A 111 14.90 116.19 66.51
C LYS A 111 13.92 117.26 66.99
N ALA A 112 12.81 117.49 66.26
CA ALA A 112 11.80 118.45 66.69
C ALA A 112 11.21 118.06 68.05
N GLN A 113 10.81 119.07 68.84
CA GLN A 113 10.42 118.91 70.24
C GLN A 113 9.33 117.84 70.45
N TYR A 114 8.41 117.71 69.50
CA TYR A 114 7.28 116.77 69.56
C TYR A 114 7.43 115.55 68.65
N SER A 115 8.62 115.36 68.06
CA SER A 115 8.96 114.13 67.35
C SER A 115 9.17 112.98 68.32
N LYS A 116 8.63 111.80 67.99
CA LYS A 116 8.68 110.60 68.81
C LYS A 116 9.08 109.40 67.98
N THR A 117 9.86 108.52 68.61
CA THR A 117 10.11 107.17 68.11
C THR A 117 9.85 106.20 69.25
N TYR A 118 9.22 105.08 68.95
CA TYR A 118 8.97 104.01 69.91
C TYR A 118 9.15 102.65 69.25
N ASN A 119 9.37 101.65 70.09
CA ASN A 119 9.47 100.26 69.71
C ASN A 119 8.65 99.45 70.71
N LEU A 120 7.62 98.76 70.22
CA LEU A 120 6.79 97.86 71.01
C LEU A 120 7.08 96.43 70.57
N SER A 121 7.21 95.52 71.52
CA SER A 121 7.32 94.09 71.23
C SER A 121 6.25 93.31 71.98
N VAL A 122 5.68 92.32 71.31
CA VAL A 122 4.77 91.33 71.90
C VAL A 122 5.35 89.94 71.63
N SER A 123 5.27 89.05 72.61
CA SER A 123 5.76 87.68 72.52
C SER A 123 4.71 86.69 73.04
N GLY A 124 4.85 85.40 72.71
CA GLY A 124 3.86 84.37 73.02
C GLY A 124 2.67 84.37 72.07
N CYS A 125 2.81 84.98 70.89
CA CYS A 125 1.79 84.96 69.86
C CYS A 125 1.66 83.56 69.26
N LYS A 126 0.43 83.16 68.94
CA LYS A 126 0.19 81.87 68.31
C LYS A 126 0.33 82.00 66.80
N ILE A 127 1.10 81.09 66.20
CA ILE A 127 1.24 80.99 64.75
C ILE A 127 0.01 80.24 64.21
N THR A 128 -0.56 80.70 63.10
CA THR A 128 -1.68 80.01 62.45
C THR A 128 -1.19 78.73 61.78
N ALA A 129 -1.73 77.60 62.22
CA ALA A 129 -1.45 76.31 61.62
C ALA A 129 -2.04 76.22 60.20
N THR A 130 -1.27 75.63 59.28
CA THR A 130 -1.72 75.41 57.89
C THR A 130 -2.03 73.94 57.70
N PHE A 131 -3.27 73.62 57.30
CA PHE A 131 -3.66 72.23 57.05
C PHE A 131 -3.23 71.77 55.67
N ALA A 132 -2.69 70.56 55.62
CA ALA A 132 -2.60 69.78 54.38
C ALA A 132 -3.86 68.91 54.21
N SER A 133 -4.23 68.68 52.94
CA SER A 133 -5.37 67.83 52.59
C SER A 133 -4.95 66.36 52.48
N PRO A 134 -5.70 65.41 53.05
CA PRO A 134 -5.54 63.99 52.76
C PRO A 134 -5.74 63.71 51.26
N THR A 135 -5.04 62.72 50.72
CA THR A 135 -5.18 62.30 49.32
C THR A 135 -6.02 61.03 49.22
N VAL A 136 -7.08 61.05 48.41
CA VAL A 136 -7.91 59.88 48.12
C VAL A 136 -7.50 59.32 46.75
N SER A 137 -7.15 58.04 46.71
CA SER A 137 -6.87 57.32 45.46
C SER A 137 -8.06 56.46 45.07
N PRO A 138 -8.54 56.54 43.82
CA PRO A 138 -9.72 55.80 43.37
C PRO A 138 -9.52 54.29 43.42
N ALA A 139 -10.59 53.53 43.68
CA ALA A 139 -10.55 52.07 43.68
C ALA A 139 -10.15 51.54 42.29
N GLN A 140 -9.07 50.76 42.20
CA GLN A 140 -8.54 50.22 40.94
C GLN A 140 -8.83 48.73 40.82
N CYS A 141 -9.33 48.32 39.66
CA CYS A 141 -9.47 46.90 39.33
C CYS A 141 -8.21 46.41 38.62
N THR A 142 -7.70 45.28 39.06
CA THR A 142 -6.60 44.54 38.45
C THR A 142 -7.03 43.10 38.23
N ASP A 143 -6.27 42.34 37.44
CA ASP A 143 -6.52 40.90 37.25
C ASP A 143 -6.58 40.14 38.59
N LYS A 144 -5.80 40.56 39.60
CA LYS A 144 -5.79 39.93 40.93
C LYS A 144 -7.08 40.18 41.72
N THR A 145 -7.76 41.29 41.47
CA THR A 145 -8.98 41.70 42.19
C THR A 145 -10.23 41.47 41.35
N ALA A 146 -10.14 40.65 40.30
CA ALA A 146 -11.26 40.39 39.40
C ALA A 146 -12.39 39.65 40.12
N GLY A 147 -13.63 40.06 39.88
CA GLY A 147 -14.82 39.57 40.60
C GLY A 147 -14.97 40.06 42.04
N GLU A 148 -13.92 40.68 42.62
CA GLU A 148 -13.92 41.21 43.98
C GLU A 148 -14.47 42.66 44.03
N THR A 149 -14.82 43.11 45.23
CA THR A 149 -15.13 44.53 45.47
C THR A 149 -13.89 45.23 46.01
N VAL A 150 -13.40 46.20 45.26
CA VAL A 150 -12.27 47.05 45.65
C VAL A 150 -12.77 48.37 46.21
N TRP A 151 -11.98 48.98 47.08
CA TRP A 151 -12.30 50.23 47.76
C TRP A 151 -11.26 51.30 47.45
N GLU A 152 -11.65 52.56 47.57
CA GLU A 152 -10.71 53.69 47.56
C GLU A 152 -9.70 53.56 48.71
N SER A 153 -8.58 54.27 48.60
CA SER A 153 -7.59 54.36 49.68
C SER A 153 -7.31 55.82 50.02
N VAL A 154 -7.00 56.07 51.29
CA VAL A 154 -6.67 57.40 51.81
C VAL A 154 -5.24 57.40 52.32
N VAL A 155 -4.49 58.42 51.92
CA VAL A 155 -3.14 58.69 52.45
C VAL A 155 -3.20 59.93 53.33
N LYS A 156 -2.74 59.79 54.58
CA LYS A 156 -2.64 60.92 55.51
C LYS A 156 -1.57 61.91 55.03
N PRO A 157 -1.73 63.21 55.31
CA PRO A 157 -0.68 64.18 55.04
C PRO A 157 0.59 63.94 55.87
N ALA A 158 1.70 64.49 55.39
CA ALA A 158 2.91 64.63 56.19
C ALA A 158 2.70 65.65 57.31
N ASP A 159 3.37 65.44 58.43
CA ASP A 159 3.33 66.36 59.57
C ASP A 159 4.12 67.64 59.24
N GLY A 160 3.66 68.79 59.75
CA GLY A 160 4.26 70.09 59.43
C GLY A 160 3.37 71.27 59.76
N SER A 161 3.91 72.49 59.66
CA SER A 161 3.16 73.75 59.82
C SER A 161 2.31 73.82 61.11
N GLY A 162 2.84 73.28 62.20
CA GLY A 162 2.17 73.26 63.51
C GLY A 162 1.17 72.13 63.73
N LEU A 163 1.10 71.13 62.82
CA LEU A 163 0.17 70.00 62.92
C LEU A 163 0.89 68.65 62.81
N THR A 164 0.41 67.68 63.57
CA THR A 164 0.72 66.25 63.39
C THR A 164 -0.55 65.51 63.02
N TYR A 165 -0.45 64.52 62.13
CA TYR A 165 -1.60 63.80 61.60
C TYR A 165 -1.58 62.33 61.97
N THR A 166 -2.68 61.85 62.55
CA THR A 166 -2.96 60.42 62.75
C THR A 166 -4.14 60.00 61.87
N MET A 167 -4.21 58.71 61.53
CA MET A 167 -5.27 58.16 60.69
C MET A 167 -5.83 56.90 61.34
N SER A 168 -7.16 56.75 61.32
CA SER A 168 -7.88 55.60 61.86
C SER A 168 -8.99 55.15 60.90
N GLY A 169 -9.37 53.88 61.00
CA GLY A 169 -10.31 53.22 60.08
C GLY A 169 -9.61 52.54 58.89
N PRO A 170 -10.38 52.06 57.89
CA PRO A 170 -11.83 52.18 57.77
C PRO A 170 -12.58 51.48 58.92
N ASP A 171 -13.64 52.09 59.43
CA ASP A 171 -14.56 51.47 60.39
C ASP A 171 -15.55 50.51 59.70
N ALA A 172 -16.52 49.95 60.45
CA ALA A 172 -17.54 49.04 59.90
C ALA A 172 -18.42 49.68 58.80
N ASN A 173 -18.48 51.03 58.74
CA ASN A 173 -19.20 51.79 57.72
C ASN A 173 -18.25 52.30 56.62
N HIS A 174 -17.03 51.77 56.55
CA HIS A 174 -15.99 52.14 55.59
C HIS A 174 -15.59 53.62 55.65
N LYS A 175 -15.67 54.25 56.83
CA LYS A 175 -15.22 55.63 57.05
C LYS A 175 -13.78 55.67 57.56
N VAL A 176 -12.96 56.50 56.94
CA VAL A 176 -11.62 56.87 57.40
C VAL A 176 -11.68 58.23 58.10
N THR A 177 -10.97 58.35 59.22
CA THR A 177 -10.82 59.61 59.96
C THR A 177 -9.35 59.98 60.08
N VAL A 178 -8.99 61.17 59.61
CA VAL A 178 -7.68 61.79 59.80
C VAL A 178 -7.80 62.86 60.86
N THR A 179 -6.98 62.76 61.91
CA THR A 179 -6.98 63.70 63.04
C THR A 179 -5.72 64.54 62.99
N ALA A 180 -5.89 65.86 62.89
CA ALA A 180 -4.83 66.84 63.02
C ALA A 180 -4.74 67.29 64.48
N THR A 181 -3.55 67.16 65.06
CA THR A 181 -3.24 67.59 66.43
C THR A 181 -2.34 68.81 66.38
N LEU A 182 -2.78 69.87 67.03
CA LEU A 182 -2.12 71.17 67.07
C LEU A 182 -0.91 71.14 68.00
N ALA A 183 0.25 71.54 67.48
CA ALA A 183 1.46 71.70 68.27
C ALA A 183 1.35 72.93 69.20
N SER A 184 2.13 72.90 70.29
CA SER A 184 2.24 74.06 71.19
C SER A 184 2.78 75.29 70.43
N GLY A 185 2.28 76.48 70.78
CA GLY A 185 2.62 77.73 70.08
C GLY A 185 1.81 78.00 68.80
N TYR A 186 0.91 77.10 68.41
CA TYR A 186 0.04 77.29 67.24
C TYR A 186 -1.44 77.49 67.60
N ALA A 187 -2.19 78.04 66.65
CA ALA A 187 -3.65 78.18 66.66
C ALA A 187 -4.23 77.63 65.37
N PHE A 188 -5.44 77.05 65.42
CA PHE A 188 -6.21 76.79 64.20
C PHE A 188 -6.61 78.11 63.52
N PRO A 189 -6.73 78.12 62.17
CA PRO A 189 -7.21 79.29 61.44
C PRO A 189 -8.64 79.66 61.87
N SER A 190 -8.99 80.94 61.73
CA SER A 190 -10.32 81.45 62.08
C SER A 190 -11.44 80.82 61.24
N THR A 191 -11.12 80.46 59.99
CA THR A 191 -11.97 79.64 59.12
C THR A 191 -11.28 78.30 58.85
N MET A 192 -11.96 77.21 59.20
CA MET A 192 -11.41 75.86 58.97
C MET A 192 -11.36 75.54 57.47
N PRO A 193 -10.29 74.90 56.97
CA PRO A 193 -10.22 74.43 55.59
C PRO A 193 -11.32 73.43 55.26
N THR A 194 -11.72 73.38 54.00
CA THR A 194 -12.81 72.50 53.53
C THR A 194 -12.59 71.05 53.96
N GLY A 195 -13.62 70.43 54.54
CA GLY A 195 -13.60 69.05 55.01
C GLY A 195 -13.00 68.85 56.41
N TRP A 196 -12.31 69.85 56.97
CA TRP A 196 -11.81 69.80 58.34
C TRP A 196 -12.82 70.38 59.31
N SER A 197 -13.11 69.64 60.37
CA SER A 197 -13.98 70.07 61.47
C SER A 197 -13.17 70.09 62.76
N LYS A 198 -13.12 71.24 63.43
CA LYS A 198 -12.48 71.36 64.74
C LYS A 198 -13.29 70.58 65.77
N THR A 199 -12.64 69.64 66.47
CA THR A 199 -13.30 68.81 67.50
C THR A 199 -13.11 69.41 68.88
N ASP A 200 -11.94 69.97 69.16
CA ASP A 200 -11.66 70.68 70.41
C ASP A 200 -10.58 71.77 70.20
N ALA A 201 -10.01 72.31 71.28
CA ALA A 201 -9.02 73.39 71.21
C ALA A 201 -7.71 73.00 70.48
N THR A 202 -7.35 71.72 70.48
CA THR A 202 -6.08 71.18 69.95
C THR A 202 -6.27 70.14 68.85
N HIS A 203 -7.48 69.67 68.59
CA HIS A 203 -7.76 68.65 67.58
C HIS A 203 -8.77 69.12 66.54
N ALA A 204 -8.55 68.68 65.31
CA ALA A 204 -9.51 68.77 64.22
C ALA A 204 -9.50 67.46 63.44
N THR A 205 -10.64 67.09 62.87
CA THR A 205 -10.80 65.85 62.12
C THR A 205 -11.28 66.10 60.72
N TRP A 206 -10.79 65.30 59.78
CA TRP A 206 -11.31 65.15 58.43
C TRP A 206 -11.83 63.72 58.30
N THR A 207 -13.06 63.56 57.78
CA THR A 207 -13.67 62.23 57.62
C THR A 207 -14.10 61.98 56.20
N TYR A 208 -13.97 60.74 55.75
CA TYR A 208 -14.29 60.35 54.38
C TYR A 208 -14.82 58.91 54.33
N THR A 209 -15.94 58.70 53.62
CA THR A 209 -16.52 57.37 53.43
C THR A 209 -16.05 56.83 52.10
N LEU A 210 -15.27 55.74 52.15
CA LEU A 210 -14.69 55.11 50.97
C LEU A 210 -15.78 54.65 50.01
N GLN A 211 -15.63 54.96 48.72
CA GLN A 211 -16.46 54.37 47.69
C GLN A 211 -15.91 53.00 47.28
N SER A 212 -16.82 52.08 46.99
CA SER A 212 -16.48 50.77 46.45
C SER A 212 -16.77 50.68 44.97
N LYS A 213 -16.02 49.83 44.26
CA LYS A 213 -16.31 49.42 42.89
C LYS A 213 -16.23 47.89 42.82
N LYS A 214 -17.25 47.25 42.25
CA LYS A 214 -17.18 45.82 41.91
C LYS A 214 -16.38 45.66 40.62
N CYS A 215 -15.36 44.82 40.64
CA CYS A 215 -14.58 44.49 39.46
C CYS A 215 -15.27 43.41 38.65
N ASP A 216 -15.17 43.53 37.33
CA ASP A 216 -15.60 42.48 36.41
C ASP A 216 -14.79 41.20 36.67
N SER A 217 -15.41 40.04 36.44
CA SER A 217 -14.72 38.75 36.55
C SER A 217 -13.82 38.53 35.31
N LEU A 218 -12.72 37.80 35.44
CA LEU A 218 -11.92 37.48 34.25
C LEU A 218 -12.60 36.40 33.42
N ALA A 219 -12.70 36.66 32.11
CA ALA A 219 -13.10 35.67 31.15
C ALA A 219 -11.99 34.62 30.95
N THR A 220 -12.37 33.35 30.84
CA THR A 220 -11.42 32.26 30.57
C THR A 220 -11.62 31.74 29.15
N PHE A 221 -10.56 31.77 28.34
CA PHE A 221 -10.63 31.30 26.97
C PHE A 221 -10.45 29.79 26.89
N ALA A 222 -11.34 29.14 26.16
CA ALA A 222 -11.12 27.80 25.65
C ALA A 222 -10.40 27.86 24.28
N SER A 223 -9.58 26.85 24.01
CA SER A 223 -8.88 26.73 22.72
C SER A 223 -9.76 26.03 21.68
N PRO A 224 -9.83 26.54 20.43
CA PRO A 224 -10.40 25.79 19.32
C PRO A 224 -9.65 24.48 19.08
N THR A 225 -10.35 23.46 18.59
CA THR A 225 -9.75 22.15 18.26
C THR A 225 -9.50 22.05 16.77
N VAL A 226 -8.29 21.69 16.36
CA VAL A 226 -7.92 21.43 14.96
C VAL A 226 -7.79 19.93 14.76
N SER A 227 -8.52 19.38 13.81
CA SER A 227 -8.39 17.98 13.38
C SER A 227 -7.56 17.90 12.11
N PRO A 228 -6.56 17.01 12.04
CA PRO A 228 -5.69 16.86 10.89
C PRO A 228 -6.47 16.41 9.64
N ALA A 229 -6.04 16.85 8.46
CA ALA A 229 -6.62 16.44 7.19
C ALA A 229 -6.45 14.91 6.98
N GLN A 230 -7.56 14.19 6.78
CA GLN A 230 -7.57 12.73 6.65
C GLN A 230 -7.86 12.31 5.21
N CYS A 231 -7.08 11.36 4.70
CA CYS A 231 -7.33 10.72 3.41
C CYS A 231 -8.14 9.44 3.63
N THR A 232 -9.14 9.26 2.77
CA THR A 232 -9.98 8.06 2.69
C THR A 232 -10.08 7.64 1.23
N ASP A 233 -10.54 6.42 0.96
CA ASP A 233 -10.75 5.94 -0.41
C ASP A 233 -11.67 6.88 -1.23
N LYS A 234 -12.63 7.54 -0.55
CA LYS A 234 -13.55 8.51 -1.18
C LYS A 234 -12.87 9.82 -1.59
N THR A 235 -11.82 10.21 -0.89
CA THR A 235 -11.08 11.46 -1.13
C THR A 235 -9.76 11.20 -1.86
N ALA A 236 -9.59 10.01 -2.42
CA ALA A 236 -8.37 9.65 -3.13
C ALA A 236 -8.16 10.55 -4.35
N GLY A 237 -6.93 11.00 -4.55
CA GLY A 237 -6.60 11.97 -5.59
C GLY A 237 -7.15 13.39 -5.34
N GLU A 238 -7.85 13.65 -4.24
CA GLU A 238 -8.33 14.99 -3.87
C GLU A 238 -7.37 15.69 -2.91
N THR A 239 -7.50 17.02 -2.78
CA THR A 239 -6.82 17.78 -1.73
C THR A 239 -7.78 17.93 -0.57
N VAL A 240 -7.45 17.31 0.56
CA VAL A 240 -8.21 17.43 1.81
C VAL A 240 -7.60 18.50 2.71
N TRP A 241 -8.41 19.05 3.60
CA TRP A 241 -8.02 20.14 4.49
C TRP A 241 -8.25 19.74 5.94
N GLU A 242 -7.50 20.37 6.84
CA GLU A 242 -7.80 20.33 8.26
C GLU A 242 -9.21 20.89 8.54
N SER A 243 -9.78 20.54 9.68
CA SER A 243 -11.05 21.11 10.14
C SER A 243 -10.90 21.72 11.52
N VAL A 244 -11.59 22.82 11.77
CA VAL A 244 -11.60 23.50 13.07
C VAL A 244 -12.98 23.38 13.71
N VAL A 245 -13.00 23.09 15.00
CA VAL A 245 -14.21 23.12 15.84
C VAL A 245 -14.08 24.24 16.86
N LYS A 246 -15.09 25.12 16.89
CA LYS A 246 -15.14 26.20 17.89
C LYS A 246 -15.38 25.63 19.30
N PRO A 247 -14.90 26.30 20.35
CA PRO A 247 -15.24 25.94 21.71
C PRO A 247 -16.75 26.13 22.02
N ALA A 248 -17.19 25.45 23.07
CA ALA A 248 -18.49 25.73 23.69
C ALA A 248 -18.45 27.08 24.41
N ASP A 249 -19.61 27.74 24.47
CA ASP A 249 -19.76 29.02 25.17
C ASP A 249 -19.69 28.80 26.69
N GLY A 250 -19.07 29.73 27.42
CA GLY A 250 -18.85 29.57 28.86
C GLY A 250 -17.82 30.57 29.40
N SER A 251 -17.69 30.62 30.74
CA SER A 251 -16.68 31.41 31.43
C SER A 251 -16.59 32.88 30.99
N GLY A 252 -17.75 33.50 30.72
CA GLY A 252 -17.86 34.89 30.30
C GLY A 252 -17.69 35.14 28.80
N LEU A 253 -17.63 34.09 27.96
CA LEU A 253 -17.43 34.19 26.52
C LEU A 253 -18.47 33.41 25.72
N THR A 254 -18.89 33.97 24.60
CA THR A 254 -19.60 33.26 23.53
C THR A 254 -18.72 33.22 22.28
N TYR A 255 -18.72 32.10 21.56
CA TYR A 255 -17.86 31.91 20.41
C TYR A 255 -18.64 31.81 19.10
N THR A 256 -18.22 32.58 18.11
CA THR A 256 -18.65 32.44 16.72
C THR A 256 -17.47 32.00 15.85
N MET A 257 -17.75 31.34 14.74
CA MET A 257 -16.73 30.86 13.80
C MET A 257 -17.11 31.26 12.38
N SER A 258 -16.14 31.77 11.63
CA SER A 258 -16.28 32.15 10.22
C SER A 258 -15.12 31.59 9.39
N GLY A 259 -15.35 31.47 8.08
CA GLY A 259 -14.42 30.84 7.15
C GLY A 259 -14.63 29.33 7.01
N PRO A 260 -13.70 28.61 6.35
CA PRO A 260 -12.46 29.15 5.77
C PRO A 260 -12.73 30.19 4.67
N ASP A 261 -11.92 31.25 4.63
CA ASP A 261 -11.95 32.25 3.55
C ASP A 261 -11.18 31.76 2.30
N ALA A 262 -10.99 32.64 1.31
CA ALA A 262 -10.25 32.31 0.09
C ALA A 262 -8.76 31.98 0.32
N GLY A 263 -8.20 32.36 1.47
CA GLY A 263 -6.85 32.00 1.92
C GLY A 263 -6.84 30.79 2.85
N HIS A 264 -7.97 30.07 2.97
CA HIS A 264 -8.16 28.94 3.88
C HIS A 264 -7.95 29.28 5.36
N VAL A 265 -8.26 30.51 5.77
CA VAL A 265 -8.16 30.95 7.17
C VAL A 265 -9.51 30.81 7.85
N VAL A 266 -9.53 30.11 8.98
CA VAL A 266 -10.66 30.07 9.91
C VAL A 266 -10.45 31.12 10.99
N THR A 267 -11.50 31.87 11.31
CA THR A 267 -11.49 32.85 12.41
C THR A 267 -12.53 32.45 13.44
N VAL A 268 -12.09 32.23 14.68
CA VAL A 268 -12.98 32.08 15.84
C VAL A 268 -12.99 33.40 16.60
N THR A 269 -14.19 33.96 16.81
CA THR A 269 -14.36 35.22 17.54
C THR A 269 -15.01 34.94 18.89
N ALA A 270 -14.35 35.35 19.96
CA ALA A 270 -14.88 35.34 21.32
C ALA A 270 -15.49 36.71 21.64
N THR A 271 -16.76 36.71 22.03
CA THR A 271 -17.48 37.91 22.49
C THR A 271 -17.63 37.84 24.00
N LEU A 272 -17.25 38.93 24.67
CA LEU A 272 -17.26 39.10 26.11
C LEU A 272 -18.67 39.39 26.63
N ALA A 273 -19.09 38.61 27.63
CA ALA A 273 -20.35 38.84 28.34
C ALA A 273 -20.26 40.03 29.31
N SER A 274 -21.40 40.65 29.62
CA SER A 274 -21.46 41.71 30.63
C SER A 274 -21.01 41.21 32.02
N GLY A 275 -20.30 42.06 32.76
CA GLY A 275 -19.73 41.70 34.07
C GLY A 275 -18.41 40.92 33.98
N TYR A 276 -17.85 40.77 32.78
CA TYR A 276 -16.55 40.16 32.53
C TYR A 276 -15.57 41.13 31.87
N ALA A 277 -14.29 40.90 32.10
CA ALA A 277 -13.16 41.56 31.48
C ALA A 277 -12.23 40.52 30.83
N PHE A 278 -11.57 40.88 29.73
CA PHE A 278 -10.45 40.09 29.23
C PHE A 278 -9.26 40.19 30.20
N PRO A 279 -8.48 39.11 30.37
CA PRO A 279 -7.25 39.16 31.15
C PRO A 279 -6.26 40.14 30.51
N SER A 280 -5.41 40.76 31.34
CA SER A 280 -4.38 41.71 30.86
C SER A 280 -3.39 41.04 29.91
N THR A 281 -3.12 39.75 30.11
CA THR A 281 -2.33 38.91 29.22
C THR A 281 -3.26 37.94 28.49
N MET A 282 -3.34 38.07 27.16
CA MET A 282 -4.19 37.21 26.35
C MET A 282 -3.61 35.78 26.25
N PRO A 283 -4.46 34.74 26.30
CA PRO A 283 -4.03 33.37 26.06
C PRO A 283 -3.41 33.18 24.67
N THR A 284 -2.51 32.22 24.54
CA THR A 284 -1.81 31.94 23.29
C THR A 284 -2.77 31.77 22.11
N GLY A 285 -2.47 32.44 20.99
CA GLY A 285 -3.26 32.41 19.76
C GLY A 285 -4.47 33.34 19.75
N TRP A 286 -4.89 33.87 20.91
CA TRP A 286 -5.97 34.86 20.98
C TRP A 286 -5.41 36.28 20.92
N SER A 287 -6.02 37.10 20.08
CA SER A 287 -5.70 38.52 19.95
C SER A 287 -6.95 39.34 20.25
N LYS A 288 -6.86 40.25 21.22
CA LYS A 288 -7.95 41.20 21.52
C LYS A 288 -8.12 42.16 20.34
N THR A 289 -9.31 42.21 19.77
CA THR A 289 -9.62 43.12 18.66
C THR A 289 -10.23 44.42 19.14
N ASP A 290 -11.08 44.37 20.17
CA ASP A 290 -11.66 45.55 20.81
C ASP A 290 -11.98 45.27 22.29
N ALA A 291 -12.73 46.16 22.95
CA ALA A 291 -13.06 46.03 24.37
C ALA A 291 -13.87 44.77 24.72
N SER A 292 -14.68 44.25 23.78
CA SER A 292 -15.58 43.12 23.95
C SER A 292 -15.30 41.94 23.03
N HIS A 293 -14.34 42.04 22.10
CA HIS A 293 -14.02 40.97 21.17
C HIS A 293 -12.54 40.59 21.16
N ALA A 294 -12.29 39.31 20.97
CA ALA A 294 -10.99 38.76 20.66
C ALA A 294 -11.12 37.69 19.59
N THR A 295 -10.10 37.52 18.77
CA THR A 295 -10.08 36.56 17.67
C THR A 295 -8.92 35.58 17.81
N TRP A 296 -9.16 34.37 17.34
CA TRP A 296 -8.17 33.33 17.09
C TRP A 296 -8.25 32.97 15.61
N THR A 297 -7.12 33.02 14.91
CA THR A 297 -7.06 32.74 13.48
C THR A 297 -6.13 31.59 13.19
N TYR A 298 -6.52 30.74 12.25
CA TYR A 298 -5.75 29.57 11.86
C TYR A 298 -5.87 29.28 10.38
N THR A 299 -4.73 29.19 9.70
CA THR A 299 -4.64 28.81 8.29
C THR A 299 -4.64 27.30 8.19
N LEU A 300 -5.71 26.73 7.62
CA LEU A 300 -5.85 25.29 7.45
C LEU A 300 -4.70 24.76 6.59
N GLN A 301 -4.04 23.71 7.06
CA GLN A 301 -3.12 22.97 6.22
C GLN A 301 -3.89 22.03 5.31
N SER A 302 -3.38 21.83 4.09
CA SER A 302 -3.89 20.84 3.16
C SER A 302 -2.96 19.64 3.08
N LYS A 303 -3.54 18.51 2.72
CA LYS A 303 -2.82 17.30 2.35
C LYS A 303 -3.39 16.83 1.01
N LYS A 304 -2.51 16.60 0.02
CA LYS A 304 -2.90 15.90 -1.20
C LYS A 304 -3.01 14.42 -0.88
N CYS A 305 -4.15 13.82 -1.17
CA CYS A 305 -4.31 12.38 -1.03
C CYS A 305 -3.79 11.66 -2.27
N ASP A 306 -3.15 10.51 -2.03
CA ASP A 306 -2.72 9.62 -3.08
C ASP A 306 -3.93 9.16 -3.91
N SER A 307 -3.72 8.95 -5.20
CA SER A 307 -4.76 8.49 -6.11
C SER A 307 -5.00 7.00 -5.91
N LEU A 308 -6.26 6.59 -5.80
CA LEU A 308 -6.63 5.19 -5.64
C LEU A 308 -6.52 4.48 -7.00
N VAL A 309 -5.79 3.37 -7.05
CA VAL A 309 -5.61 2.56 -8.26
C VAL A 309 -5.87 1.08 -7.98
N THR A 310 -6.29 0.38 -9.03
CA THR A 310 -6.45 -1.08 -9.02
C THR A 310 -5.49 -1.65 -10.06
N PRO A 311 -4.58 -2.57 -9.68
CA PRO A 311 -3.73 -3.27 -10.63
C PRO A 311 -4.55 -4.00 -11.69
N GLY A 312 -4.10 -3.95 -12.94
CA GLY A 312 -4.58 -4.83 -14.00
C GLY A 312 -4.20 -6.29 -13.72
N ALA A 313 -5.03 -7.22 -14.21
CA ALA A 313 -4.77 -8.64 -14.03
C ALA A 313 -3.58 -9.11 -14.89
N VAL A 314 -2.69 -9.89 -14.29
CA VAL A 314 -1.66 -10.64 -15.00
C VAL A 314 -2.30 -11.89 -15.63
N THR A 315 -2.02 -12.13 -16.91
CA THR A 315 -2.52 -13.32 -17.62
C THR A 315 -1.39 -14.33 -17.82
N PHE A 316 -1.73 -15.61 -17.77
CA PHE A 316 -0.82 -16.73 -18.01
C PHE A 316 -1.37 -17.58 -19.16
N THR A 317 -0.49 -17.99 -20.08
CA THR A 317 -0.78 -18.93 -21.17
C THR A 317 0.15 -20.13 -20.98
N ASP A 318 -0.43 -21.28 -20.67
CA ASP A 318 0.27 -22.54 -20.40
C ASP A 318 -0.15 -23.56 -21.47
N GLN A 319 0.79 -23.96 -22.31
CA GLN A 319 0.62 -24.95 -23.37
C GLN A 319 1.24 -26.28 -22.94
N CYS A 320 1.02 -27.34 -23.71
CA CYS A 320 1.80 -28.55 -23.49
C CYS A 320 3.27 -28.31 -23.87
N GLY A 321 4.17 -29.06 -23.25
CA GLY A 321 5.61 -28.81 -23.33
C GLY A 321 6.00 -27.57 -22.53
N VAL A 322 7.12 -26.95 -22.91
CA VAL A 322 7.63 -25.70 -22.33
C VAL A 322 7.68 -24.56 -23.35
N ASN A 323 7.37 -24.88 -24.61
CA ASN A 323 7.48 -23.94 -25.72
C ASN A 323 6.12 -23.27 -25.92
N GLY A 324 6.11 -21.93 -25.94
CA GLY A 324 4.88 -21.14 -26.12
C GLY A 324 4.25 -20.66 -24.80
N ASP A 325 4.75 -21.13 -23.67
CA ASP A 325 4.33 -20.68 -22.35
C ASP A 325 4.71 -19.21 -22.14
N THR A 326 3.75 -18.41 -21.70
CA THR A 326 3.96 -16.97 -21.48
C THR A 326 3.15 -16.43 -20.32
N TYR A 327 3.60 -15.32 -19.75
CA TYR A 327 2.79 -14.47 -18.89
C TYR A 327 2.84 -13.02 -19.37
N THR A 328 1.76 -12.28 -19.20
CA THR A 328 1.65 -10.88 -19.64
C THR A 328 1.37 -9.96 -18.46
N ILE A 329 2.25 -8.98 -18.29
CA ILE A 329 2.12 -7.89 -17.32
C ILE A 329 1.42 -6.71 -18.00
N PRO A 330 0.26 -6.24 -17.49
CA PRO A 330 -0.47 -5.14 -18.09
C PRO A 330 0.18 -3.78 -17.81
N VAL A 331 -0.14 -2.78 -18.63
CA VAL A 331 0.12 -1.38 -18.31
C VAL A 331 -0.97 -0.90 -17.36
N THR A 332 -0.61 -0.38 -16.19
CA THR A 332 -1.55 0.23 -15.25
C THR A 332 -0.92 1.50 -14.69
N GLU A 333 -1.58 2.64 -14.89
CA GLU A 333 -1.10 3.91 -14.36
C GLU A 333 -1.03 3.86 -12.82
N GLY A 334 0.06 4.36 -12.25
CA GLY A 334 0.25 4.40 -10.80
C GLY A 334 0.60 3.06 -10.15
N VAL A 335 0.83 2.01 -10.95
CA VAL A 335 1.14 0.66 -10.47
C VAL A 335 2.40 0.14 -11.16
N GLU A 336 3.32 -0.38 -10.37
CA GLU A 336 4.47 -1.16 -10.86
C GLU A 336 4.32 -2.63 -10.50
N TYR A 337 4.84 -3.51 -11.36
CA TYR A 337 4.78 -4.95 -11.17
C TYR A 337 6.18 -5.48 -10.93
N LEU A 338 6.28 -6.45 -10.03
CA LEU A 338 7.53 -7.08 -9.64
C LEU A 338 7.46 -8.57 -9.90
N VAL A 339 8.54 -9.13 -10.43
CA VAL A 339 8.75 -10.58 -10.57
C VAL A 339 9.99 -10.92 -9.78
N GLY A 340 9.85 -11.74 -8.73
CA GLY A 340 10.97 -12.05 -7.83
C GLY A 340 11.59 -10.80 -7.19
N GLU A 341 10.76 -9.85 -6.72
CA GLU A 341 11.16 -8.57 -6.12
C GLU A 341 11.80 -7.54 -7.06
N GLU A 342 12.04 -7.86 -8.33
CA GLU A 342 12.55 -6.93 -9.33
C GLU A 342 11.41 -6.27 -10.10
N VAL A 343 11.43 -4.94 -10.28
CA VAL A 343 10.43 -4.20 -11.08
C VAL A 343 10.58 -4.56 -12.56
N VAL A 344 9.49 -5.06 -13.16
CA VAL A 344 9.43 -5.47 -14.56
C VAL A 344 8.48 -4.56 -15.33
N LYS A 345 8.86 -4.20 -16.57
CA LYS A 345 8.00 -3.39 -17.44
C LYS A 345 6.76 -4.17 -17.86
N ALA A 346 5.72 -3.45 -18.31
CA ALA A 346 4.59 -4.08 -18.95
C ALA A 346 5.03 -4.76 -20.27
N GLY A 347 4.47 -5.94 -20.55
CA GLY A 347 4.85 -6.76 -21.70
C GLY A 347 4.55 -8.24 -21.50
N THR A 348 4.83 -9.03 -22.53
CA THR A 348 4.71 -10.50 -22.53
C THR A 348 6.09 -11.12 -22.38
N TYR A 349 6.18 -12.10 -21.48
CA TYR A 349 7.41 -12.77 -21.07
C TYR A 349 7.24 -14.28 -21.20
N SER A 350 8.33 -15.00 -21.45
CA SER A 350 8.32 -16.47 -21.45
C SER A 350 8.03 -17.01 -20.06
N GLY A 351 7.12 -17.98 -19.97
CA GLY A 351 6.76 -18.69 -18.75
C GLY A 351 7.62 -19.93 -18.56
N SER A 352 8.13 -20.16 -17.35
CA SER A 352 8.71 -21.45 -16.96
C SER A 352 8.68 -21.59 -15.43
N GLY A 353 8.56 -22.81 -14.93
CA GLY A 353 8.48 -23.07 -13.49
C GLY A 353 7.34 -22.33 -12.82
N THR A 354 7.55 -21.86 -11.59
CA THR A 354 6.57 -21.03 -10.87
C THR A 354 6.93 -19.55 -11.03
N VAL A 355 6.03 -18.79 -11.64
CA VAL A 355 6.12 -17.32 -11.74
C VAL A 355 5.16 -16.69 -10.75
N THR A 356 5.69 -15.80 -9.92
CA THR A 356 4.90 -14.92 -9.03
C THR A 356 5.11 -13.49 -9.45
N VAL A 357 4.02 -12.81 -9.79
CA VAL A 357 4.00 -11.37 -10.09
C VAL A 357 3.27 -10.67 -8.96
N THR A 358 3.88 -9.62 -8.39
CA THR A 358 3.24 -8.76 -7.38
C THR A 358 3.11 -7.34 -7.88
N ALA A 359 2.04 -6.64 -7.52
CA ALA A 359 1.82 -5.24 -7.85
C ALA A 359 2.04 -4.34 -6.62
N GLN A 360 2.66 -3.18 -6.84
CA GLN A 360 2.85 -2.13 -5.85
C GLN A 360 2.40 -0.79 -6.44
N ALA A 361 1.92 0.12 -5.59
CA ALA A 361 1.60 1.47 -6.02
C ALA A 361 2.87 2.32 -6.12
N THR A 362 2.97 3.15 -7.16
CA THR A 362 4.04 4.14 -7.28
C THR A 362 3.75 5.37 -6.40
N ASP A 363 4.74 6.25 -6.23
CA ASP A 363 4.58 7.48 -5.45
C ASP A 363 3.39 8.33 -5.92
N GLY A 364 2.61 8.85 -4.96
CA GLY A 364 1.36 9.57 -5.22
C GLY A 364 0.14 8.68 -5.50
N TYR A 365 0.27 7.35 -5.40
CA TYR A 365 -0.80 6.38 -5.58
C TYR A 365 -0.91 5.42 -4.39
N VAL A 366 -2.10 4.84 -4.21
CA VAL A 366 -2.37 3.80 -3.23
C VAL A 366 -3.22 2.69 -3.86
N LEU A 367 -2.90 1.43 -3.56
CA LEU A 367 -3.68 0.30 -4.05
C LEU A 367 -5.02 0.25 -3.31
N ALA A 368 -6.10 -0.01 -4.05
CA ALA A 368 -7.40 -0.27 -3.43
C ALA A 368 -7.30 -1.43 -2.44
N LYS A 369 -7.94 -1.28 -1.28
CA LYS A 369 -7.83 -2.20 -0.14
C LYS A 369 -8.08 -3.67 -0.52
N ASP A 370 -9.04 -3.90 -1.40
CA ASP A 370 -9.48 -5.23 -1.84
C ASP A 370 -8.93 -5.61 -3.22
N ALA A 371 -7.94 -4.86 -3.74
CA ALA A 371 -7.31 -5.17 -5.02
C ALA A 371 -6.51 -6.49 -4.93
N VAL A 372 -6.53 -7.25 -6.03
CA VAL A 372 -5.59 -8.37 -6.22
C VAL A 372 -4.22 -7.79 -6.53
N THR A 373 -3.24 -8.11 -5.71
CA THR A 373 -1.86 -7.58 -5.82
C THR A 373 -0.82 -8.67 -6.02
N SER A 374 -1.22 -9.93 -6.13
CA SER A 374 -0.32 -11.05 -6.38
C SER A 374 -1.00 -12.08 -7.27
N TRP A 375 -0.31 -12.49 -8.32
CA TRP A 375 -0.72 -13.58 -9.21
C TRP A 375 0.42 -14.59 -9.26
N THR A 376 0.08 -15.86 -9.06
CA THR A 376 1.05 -16.96 -9.11
C THR A 376 0.54 -18.03 -10.06
N HIS A 377 1.42 -18.54 -10.89
CA HIS A 377 1.15 -19.66 -11.77
C HIS A 377 2.36 -20.59 -11.85
N THR A 378 2.11 -21.89 -11.95
CA THR A 378 3.15 -22.90 -12.18
C THR A 378 2.90 -23.51 -13.54
N PHE A 379 3.80 -23.21 -14.48
CA PHE A 379 3.73 -23.71 -15.85
C PHE A 379 3.97 -25.21 -15.89
N SER A 380 3.20 -25.90 -16.71
CA SER A 380 3.29 -27.33 -16.90
C SER A 380 4.62 -27.69 -17.59
N THR A 381 5.12 -28.89 -17.31
CA THR A 381 6.20 -29.49 -18.09
C THR A 381 5.72 -30.75 -18.82
N VAL A 382 4.41 -31.01 -18.80
CA VAL A 382 3.80 -32.17 -19.43
C VAL A 382 4.06 -32.06 -20.94
N PRO A 383 4.81 -33.00 -21.53
CA PRO A 383 5.17 -32.92 -22.94
C PRO A 383 3.92 -32.93 -23.81
N CYS A 384 3.97 -32.23 -24.93
CA CYS A 384 2.92 -32.34 -25.94
C CYS A 384 2.81 -33.77 -26.46
N PRO A 385 1.58 -34.28 -26.68
CA PRO A 385 1.43 -35.56 -27.33
C PRO A 385 2.03 -35.49 -28.74
N THR A 386 2.71 -36.56 -29.14
CA THR A 386 3.30 -36.63 -30.47
C THR A 386 2.23 -37.01 -31.49
N THR A 387 2.07 -36.19 -32.53
CA THR A 387 1.13 -36.48 -33.61
C THR A 387 1.66 -37.62 -34.49
N VAL A 388 0.86 -38.67 -34.68
CA VAL A 388 1.21 -39.85 -35.50
C VAL A 388 0.13 -40.16 -36.54
N THR A 389 0.53 -40.76 -37.64
CA THR A 389 -0.39 -41.22 -38.69
C THR A 389 -0.38 -42.75 -38.71
N PRO A 390 -1.53 -43.42 -38.55
CA PRO A 390 -1.61 -44.87 -38.70
C PRO A 390 -1.10 -45.33 -40.08
N GLY A 391 -0.27 -46.38 -40.10
CA GLY A 391 0.02 -47.13 -41.31
C GLY A 391 -1.24 -47.79 -41.89
N ALA A 392 -1.24 -48.05 -43.20
CA ALA A 392 -2.35 -48.69 -43.89
C ALA A 392 -2.43 -50.19 -43.58
N VAL A 393 -3.65 -50.68 -43.35
CA VAL A 393 -3.96 -52.12 -43.30
C VAL A 393 -4.11 -52.63 -44.73
N THR A 394 -3.48 -53.75 -45.05
CA THR A 394 -3.60 -54.42 -46.35
C THR A 394 -4.39 -55.71 -46.22
N PHE A 395 -5.14 -56.06 -47.27
CA PHE A 395 -5.95 -57.27 -47.36
C PHE A 395 -5.54 -58.07 -48.60
N THR A 396 -5.43 -59.38 -48.47
CA THR A 396 -5.16 -60.33 -49.54
C THR A 396 -6.32 -61.30 -49.62
N ASP A 397 -7.03 -61.30 -50.75
CA ASP A 397 -8.23 -62.11 -51.01
C ASP A 397 -7.96 -63.01 -52.23
N GLN A 398 -7.94 -64.32 -52.02
CA GLN A 398 -7.67 -65.34 -53.05
C GLN A 398 -8.97 -66.12 -53.36
N CYS A 399 -8.95 -67.00 -54.36
CA CYS A 399 -10.05 -67.93 -54.51
C CYS A 399 -10.01 -68.96 -53.37
N GLY A 400 -11.18 -69.43 -52.92
CA GLY A 400 -11.29 -70.21 -51.69
C GLY A 400 -11.03 -69.36 -50.45
N VAL A 401 -10.87 -69.99 -49.28
CA VAL A 401 -10.67 -69.30 -47.99
C VAL A 401 -9.27 -69.49 -47.41
N ASP A 402 -8.52 -70.48 -47.88
CA ASP A 402 -7.27 -70.93 -47.25
C ASP A 402 -6.08 -69.97 -47.49
N GLY A 403 -6.23 -69.01 -48.42
CA GLY A 403 -5.20 -68.02 -48.79
C GLY A 403 -5.48 -66.59 -48.31
N ASP A 404 -6.62 -66.36 -47.67
CA ASP A 404 -7.08 -65.03 -47.31
C ASP A 404 -6.35 -64.51 -46.07
N SER A 405 -5.92 -63.25 -46.11
CA SER A 405 -5.19 -62.64 -45.00
C SER A 405 -5.32 -61.12 -44.94
N TYR A 406 -5.05 -60.55 -43.78
CA TYR A 406 -4.86 -59.12 -43.60
C TYR A 406 -3.56 -58.84 -42.84
N THR A 407 -2.93 -57.69 -43.10
CA THR A 407 -1.68 -57.30 -42.44
C THR A 407 -1.85 -56.03 -41.65
N ILE A 408 -1.55 -56.09 -40.35
CA ILE A 408 -1.52 -54.97 -39.42
C ILE A 408 -0.10 -54.37 -39.42
N PRO A 409 0.07 -53.08 -39.72
CA PRO A 409 1.39 -52.45 -39.75
C PRO A 409 1.92 -52.15 -38.34
N GLY A 410 3.23 -52.24 -38.15
CA GLY A 410 3.91 -51.79 -36.93
C GLY A 410 4.11 -50.28 -36.94
N THR A 411 3.16 -49.53 -36.41
CA THR A 411 3.23 -48.05 -36.35
C THR A 411 3.48 -47.60 -34.92
N VAL A 412 4.60 -46.92 -34.65
CA VAL A 412 4.92 -46.40 -33.31
C VAL A 412 3.84 -45.43 -32.84
N GLY A 413 3.34 -45.61 -31.62
CA GLY A 413 2.33 -44.74 -31.02
C GLY A 413 0.89 -45.03 -31.45
N VAL A 414 0.66 -46.10 -32.24
CA VAL A 414 -0.66 -46.50 -32.74
C VAL A 414 -0.87 -47.98 -32.43
N GLU A 415 -2.02 -48.30 -31.84
CA GLU A 415 -2.47 -49.68 -31.70
C GLU A 415 -3.70 -49.93 -32.58
N TYR A 416 -3.80 -51.16 -33.10
CA TYR A 416 -4.85 -51.57 -34.03
C TYR A 416 -5.78 -52.57 -33.35
N LEU A 417 -7.07 -52.41 -33.58
CA LEU A 417 -8.11 -53.21 -32.96
C LEU A 417 -8.94 -53.90 -34.02
N VAL A 418 -9.21 -55.18 -33.79
CA VAL A 418 -10.22 -55.96 -34.51
C VAL A 418 -11.28 -56.36 -33.48
N ASP A 419 -12.55 -56.07 -33.77
CA ASP A 419 -13.67 -56.30 -32.83
C ASP A 419 -13.45 -55.71 -31.43
N GLY A 420 -12.73 -54.58 -31.35
CA GLY A 420 -12.42 -53.90 -30.10
C GLY A 420 -11.29 -54.53 -29.27
N LYS A 421 -10.58 -55.53 -29.81
CA LYS A 421 -9.40 -56.13 -29.18
C LYS A 421 -8.13 -55.73 -29.91
N VAL A 422 -7.10 -55.33 -29.16
CA VAL A 422 -5.77 -55.02 -29.71
C VAL A 422 -5.15 -56.25 -30.36
N ILE A 423 -4.66 -56.07 -31.59
CA ILE A 423 -4.00 -57.10 -32.40
C ILE A 423 -2.56 -56.65 -32.68
N ASP A 424 -1.61 -57.57 -32.51
CA ASP A 424 -0.20 -57.32 -32.80
C ASP A 424 0.05 -57.09 -34.30
N ALA A 425 1.08 -56.29 -34.60
CA ALA A 425 1.53 -56.08 -35.97
C ALA A 425 1.96 -57.41 -36.62
N GLY A 426 1.62 -57.59 -37.91
CA GLY A 426 1.89 -58.82 -38.65
C GLY A 426 0.73 -59.25 -39.54
N THR A 427 0.88 -60.39 -40.19
CA THR A 427 -0.13 -60.99 -41.09
C THR A 427 -0.99 -61.99 -40.32
N HIS A 428 -2.30 -61.88 -40.52
CA HIS A 428 -3.34 -62.66 -39.84
C HIS A 428 -4.29 -63.26 -40.88
N ALA A 429 -4.89 -64.41 -40.57
CA ALA A 429 -5.87 -65.06 -41.46
C ALA A 429 -7.12 -64.21 -41.63
N GLY A 430 -7.58 -64.07 -42.87
CA GLY A 430 -8.76 -63.30 -43.26
C GLY A 430 -9.97 -64.20 -43.46
N SER A 431 -11.14 -63.76 -43.00
CA SER A 431 -12.41 -64.43 -43.31
C SER A 431 -13.57 -63.47 -43.08
N GLY A 432 -14.65 -63.61 -43.85
CA GLY A 432 -15.87 -62.81 -43.69
C GLY A 432 -15.64 -61.31 -43.85
N THR A 433 -16.42 -60.49 -43.12
CA THR A 433 -16.20 -59.04 -43.07
C THR A 433 -15.37 -58.68 -41.84
N LEU A 434 -14.21 -58.08 -42.07
CA LEU A 434 -13.30 -57.60 -41.03
C LEU A 434 -13.29 -56.08 -41.00
N THR A 435 -13.36 -55.50 -39.79
CA THR A 435 -13.07 -54.08 -39.57
C THR A 435 -11.90 -53.94 -38.61
N VAL A 436 -10.87 -53.23 -39.07
CA VAL A 436 -9.71 -52.85 -38.25
C VAL A 436 -9.82 -51.36 -37.93
N THR A 437 -9.74 -50.99 -36.65
CA THR A 437 -9.64 -49.59 -36.22
C THR A 437 -8.27 -49.27 -35.63
N ALA A 438 -7.81 -48.04 -35.76
CA ALA A 438 -6.59 -47.55 -35.15
C ALA A 438 -6.90 -46.54 -34.05
N GLN A 439 -6.19 -46.63 -32.92
CA GLN A 439 -6.20 -45.63 -31.85
C GLN A 439 -4.77 -45.27 -31.44
N ALA A 440 -4.58 -44.06 -30.93
CA ALA A 440 -3.29 -43.63 -30.42
C ALA A 440 -3.04 -44.22 -29.02
N THR A 441 -1.82 -44.64 -28.74
CA THR A 441 -1.39 -45.02 -27.39
C THR A 441 -1.08 -43.78 -26.54
N ASP A 442 -0.91 -43.95 -25.23
CA ASP A 442 -0.57 -42.85 -24.32
C ASP A 442 0.64 -42.03 -24.80
N GLY A 443 0.53 -40.70 -24.72
CA GLY A 443 1.55 -39.76 -25.22
C GLY A 443 1.49 -39.46 -26.72
N TYR A 444 0.54 -40.05 -27.46
CA TYR A 444 0.34 -39.82 -28.89
C TYR A 444 -1.07 -39.33 -29.19
N VAL A 445 -1.21 -38.64 -30.33
CA VAL A 445 -2.52 -38.29 -30.92
C VAL A 445 -2.51 -38.64 -32.40
N LEU A 446 -3.63 -39.17 -32.90
CA LEU A 446 -3.76 -39.43 -34.33
C LEU A 446 -3.88 -38.11 -35.09
N ALA A 447 -3.10 -37.94 -36.16
CA ALA A 447 -3.15 -36.77 -37.02
C ALA A 447 -4.59 -36.49 -37.49
N ASP A 448 -4.94 -35.20 -37.57
CA ASP A 448 -6.24 -34.81 -38.06
C ASP A 448 -6.41 -35.25 -39.53
N GLY A 449 -7.58 -35.78 -39.86
CA GLY A 449 -7.85 -36.38 -41.17
C GLY A 449 -7.18 -37.73 -41.48
N ALA A 450 -6.40 -38.31 -40.55
CA ALA A 450 -5.82 -39.64 -40.77
C ALA A 450 -6.90 -40.73 -40.92
N THR A 451 -6.63 -41.77 -41.72
CA THR A 451 -7.50 -42.95 -41.82
C THR A 451 -7.39 -43.78 -40.53
N LYS A 452 -8.53 -44.02 -39.88
CA LYS A 452 -8.60 -44.70 -38.56
C LYS A 452 -9.38 -46.01 -38.60
N SER A 453 -9.92 -46.39 -39.77
CA SER A 453 -10.74 -47.58 -39.94
C SER A 453 -10.57 -48.13 -41.36
N TRP A 454 -10.37 -49.43 -41.46
CA TRP A 454 -10.32 -50.18 -42.72
C TRP A 454 -11.29 -51.35 -42.63
N THR A 455 -12.12 -51.51 -43.65
CA THR A 455 -13.07 -52.62 -43.74
C THR A 455 -12.88 -53.37 -45.04
N HIS A 456 -12.90 -54.70 -44.96
CA HIS A 456 -12.83 -55.57 -46.13
C HIS A 456 -13.74 -56.78 -45.94
N THR A 457 -14.28 -57.30 -47.03
CA THR A 457 -15.07 -58.53 -47.06
C THR A 457 -14.36 -59.51 -47.99
N PHE A 458 -13.87 -60.61 -47.42
CA PHE A 458 -13.18 -61.67 -48.15
C PHE A 458 -14.17 -62.52 -48.96
N SER A 459 -13.75 -63.00 -50.13
CA SER A 459 -14.59 -63.64 -51.13
C SER A 459 -14.63 -65.15 -50.96
N GLU A 460 -15.81 -65.76 -50.82
CA GLU A 460 -15.95 -67.22 -50.76
C GLU A 460 -15.97 -67.92 -52.14
N VAL A 461 -15.43 -67.27 -53.18
CA VAL A 461 -15.50 -67.78 -54.55
C VAL A 461 -14.63 -69.04 -54.66
N PRO A 462 -15.19 -70.22 -54.97
CA PRO A 462 -14.41 -71.45 -55.04
C PRO A 462 -13.37 -71.38 -56.15
N CYS A 463 -12.18 -71.90 -55.89
CA CYS A 463 -11.15 -72.01 -56.93
C CYS A 463 -11.61 -72.93 -58.07
N PRO A 464 -11.31 -72.60 -59.34
CA PRO A 464 -11.63 -73.46 -60.47
C PRO A 464 -10.89 -74.80 -60.34
N THR A 465 -11.58 -75.89 -60.68
CA THR A 465 -11.00 -77.24 -60.59
C THR A 465 -10.06 -77.48 -61.77
N THR A 466 -8.83 -77.94 -61.50
CA THR A 466 -7.87 -78.23 -62.56
C THR A 466 -8.13 -79.62 -63.16
N VAL A 467 -8.22 -79.73 -64.49
CA VAL A 467 -8.49 -80.99 -65.22
C VAL A 467 -7.46 -81.22 -66.34
N THR A 468 -7.31 -82.48 -66.74
CA THR A 468 -6.44 -82.89 -67.86
C THR A 468 -7.28 -83.61 -68.92
N PRO A 469 -7.27 -83.16 -70.20
CA PRO A 469 -7.93 -83.87 -71.29
C PRO A 469 -7.42 -85.30 -71.46
N GLY A 470 -8.33 -86.27 -71.56
CA GLY A 470 -8.04 -87.61 -72.09
C GLY A 470 -7.59 -87.55 -73.56
N ALA A 471 -6.81 -88.55 -73.98
CA ALA A 471 -6.25 -88.63 -75.32
C ALA A 471 -7.28 -89.07 -76.38
N VAL A 472 -7.24 -88.45 -77.56
CA VAL A 472 -8.01 -88.87 -78.73
C VAL A 472 -7.24 -89.98 -79.46
N THR A 473 -7.94 -91.06 -79.85
CA THR A 473 -7.34 -92.18 -80.56
C THR A 473 -7.81 -92.24 -82.01
N PHE A 474 -6.92 -92.58 -82.93
CA PHE A 474 -7.22 -92.76 -84.35
C PHE A 474 -6.91 -94.20 -84.76
N ASN A 475 -7.81 -94.81 -85.54
CA ASN A 475 -7.68 -96.15 -86.08
C ASN A 475 -7.81 -96.09 -87.60
N ASP A 476 -6.67 -96.15 -88.29
CA ASP A 476 -6.54 -96.13 -89.76
C ASP A 476 -6.31 -97.58 -90.23
N GLN A 477 -7.19 -98.10 -91.09
CA GLN A 477 -7.11 -99.43 -91.69
C GLN A 477 -6.67 -99.32 -93.15
N CYS A 478 -6.37 -100.45 -93.81
CA CYS A 478 -6.11 -100.41 -95.25
C CYS A 478 -7.43 -100.19 -96.03
N GLY A 479 -7.40 -99.33 -97.05
CA GLY A 479 -8.59 -98.77 -97.70
C GLY A 479 -9.35 -97.78 -96.79
N THR A 480 -10.38 -97.12 -97.33
CA THR A 480 -11.18 -96.14 -96.57
C THR A 480 -12.30 -96.73 -95.70
N GLU A 481 -12.57 -98.04 -95.82
CA GLU A 481 -13.68 -98.69 -95.13
C GLU A 481 -13.23 -99.25 -93.77
N GLY A 482 -13.64 -98.58 -92.68
CA GLY A 482 -13.34 -99.00 -91.30
C GLY A 482 -12.49 -98.01 -90.50
N ASP A 483 -12.04 -96.91 -91.12
CA ASP A 483 -11.30 -95.84 -90.46
C ASP A 483 -12.17 -95.13 -89.44
N THR A 484 -11.62 -94.91 -88.24
CA THR A 484 -12.35 -94.24 -87.15
C THR A 484 -11.44 -93.39 -86.26
N TYR A 485 -12.03 -92.43 -85.56
CA TYR A 485 -11.40 -91.76 -84.42
C TYR A 485 -12.36 -91.75 -83.22
N THR A 486 -11.80 -91.86 -82.01
CA THR A 486 -12.57 -91.93 -80.78
C THR A 486 -12.25 -90.75 -79.88
N ILE A 487 -13.29 -90.07 -79.44
CA ILE A 487 -13.22 -88.94 -78.51
C ILE A 487 -13.52 -89.48 -77.10
N PRO A 488 -12.62 -89.27 -76.11
CA PRO A 488 -12.83 -89.78 -74.76
C PRO A 488 -13.86 -88.95 -73.98
N ALA A 489 -14.50 -89.58 -73.01
CA ALA A 489 -15.29 -88.87 -72.00
C ALA A 489 -14.35 -88.37 -70.90
N THR A 490 -14.10 -87.06 -70.87
CA THR A 490 -13.27 -86.41 -69.83
C THR A 490 -14.10 -85.36 -69.11
N GLU A 491 -14.31 -85.54 -67.81
CA GLU A 491 -15.03 -84.57 -66.99
C GLU A 491 -14.35 -83.20 -67.01
N GLY A 492 -15.14 -82.13 -67.12
CA GLY A 492 -14.61 -80.77 -67.17
C GLY A 492 -13.91 -80.39 -68.47
N VAL A 493 -13.94 -81.22 -69.51
CA VAL A 493 -13.30 -80.95 -70.81
C VAL A 493 -14.30 -81.09 -71.97
N LYS A 494 -14.35 -80.09 -72.85
CA LYS A 494 -15.13 -80.09 -74.09
C LYS A 494 -14.17 -80.39 -75.26
N TYR A 495 -14.49 -81.37 -76.10
CA TYR A 495 -13.72 -81.70 -77.30
C TYR A 495 -14.38 -81.11 -78.55
N LEU A 496 -13.58 -80.57 -79.47
CA LEU A 496 -14.03 -79.94 -80.70
C LEU A 496 -13.33 -80.57 -81.90
N VAL A 497 -14.09 -80.96 -82.92
CA VAL A 497 -13.54 -81.29 -84.25
C VAL A 497 -13.81 -80.09 -85.16
N GLY A 498 -12.74 -79.42 -85.60
CA GLY A 498 -12.85 -78.05 -86.09
C GLY A 498 -13.38 -77.12 -84.99
N ASP A 499 -14.47 -76.40 -85.25
CA ASP A 499 -15.11 -75.47 -84.28
C ASP A 499 -16.36 -76.04 -83.60
N THR A 500 -16.72 -77.30 -83.87
CA THR A 500 -17.95 -77.90 -83.34
C THR A 500 -17.65 -78.81 -82.17
N VAL A 501 -18.33 -78.57 -81.03
CA VAL A 501 -18.27 -79.46 -79.86
C VAL A 501 -18.90 -80.81 -80.20
N VAL A 502 -18.13 -81.86 -79.99
CA VAL A 502 -18.47 -83.25 -80.30
C VAL A 502 -18.56 -84.05 -79.00
N LYS A 503 -19.44 -85.05 -78.98
CA LYS A 503 -19.63 -85.91 -77.81
C LYS A 503 -18.55 -86.97 -77.75
N ALA A 504 -18.35 -87.56 -76.58
CA ALA A 504 -17.50 -88.73 -76.45
C ALA A 504 -18.15 -89.90 -77.20
N ASP A 505 -17.56 -90.29 -78.33
CA ASP A 505 -18.01 -91.38 -79.17
C ASP A 505 -16.92 -91.76 -80.20
N THR A 506 -17.17 -92.81 -80.97
CA THR A 506 -16.37 -93.20 -82.13
C THR A 506 -17.02 -92.71 -83.42
N TYR A 507 -16.24 -92.02 -84.24
CA TYR A 507 -16.67 -91.38 -85.47
C TYR A 507 -15.89 -91.95 -86.65
N ASN A 508 -16.50 -91.98 -87.83
CA ASN A 508 -15.81 -92.41 -89.05
C ASN A 508 -14.68 -91.43 -89.39
N GLY A 509 -13.50 -91.97 -89.67
CA GLY A 509 -12.31 -91.26 -90.10
C GLY A 509 -12.29 -91.10 -91.61
N SER A 510 -12.02 -89.89 -92.09
CA SER A 510 -11.65 -89.68 -93.50
C SER A 510 -10.88 -88.36 -93.61
N GLY A 511 -9.93 -88.29 -94.54
CA GLY A 511 -9.10 -87.10 -94.71
C GLY A 511 -8.30 -86.75 -93.46
N THR A 512 -8.11 -85.46 -93.19
CA THR A 512 -7.42 -84.99 -91.98
C THR A 512 -8.43 -84.57 -90.92
N VAL A 513 -8.36 -85.20 -89.75
CA VAL A 513 -9.18 -84.86 -88.58
C VAL A 513 -8.29 -84.25 -87.51
N THR A 514 -8.69 -83.06 -87.03
CA THR A 514 -8.07 -82.39 -85.87
C THR A 514 -9.09 -82.26 -84.77
N VAL A 515 -8.76 -82.77 -83.59
CA VAL A 515 -9.57 -82.65 -82.37
C VAL A 515 -8.84 -81.76 -81.37
N THR A 516 -9.51 -80.73 -80.85
CA THR A 516 -8.98 -79.86 -79.79
C THR A 516 -9.78 -80.01 -78.50
N ALA A 517 -9.14 -79.79 -77.35
CA ALA A 517 -9.75 -79.82 -76.02
C ALA A 517 -9.75 -78.42 -75.39
N GLN A 518 -10.89 -78.04 -74.81
CA GLN A 518 -11.07 -76.82 -74.03
C GLN A 518 -11.65 -77.15 -72.65
N ALA A 519 -11.32 -76.35 -71.63
CA ALA A 519 -11.95 -76.51 -70.32
C ALA A 519 -13.46 -76.16 -70.38
N ALA A 520 -14.27 -76.91 -69.64
CA ALA A 520 -15.65 -76.54 -69.36
C ALA A 520 -15.71 -75.43 -68.30
N ASP A 521 -16.87 -74.80 -68.16
CA ASP A 521 -17.08 -73.72 -67.20
C ASP A 521 -16.85 -74.21 -65.76
N GLY A 522 -16.10 -73.45 -64.96
CA GLY A 522 -15.67 -73.85 -63.61
C GLY A 522 -14.40 -74.71 -63.56
N TYR A 523 -13.81 -75.04 -64.72
CA TYR A 523 -12.58 -75.81 -64.84
C TYR A 523 -11.47 -75.01 -65.51
N VAL A 524 -10.23 -75.40 -65.23
CA VAL A 524 -9.05 -74.92 -65.96
C VAL A 524 -8.24 -76.13 -66.43
N LEU A 525 -7.70 -76.08 -67.65
CA LEU A 525 -6.80 -77.13 -68.13
C LEU A 525 -5.48 -77.03 -67.37
N ALA A 526 -4.93 -78.17 -66.95
CA ALA A 526 -3.59 -78.23 -66.39
C ALA A 526 -2.59 -77.56 -67.35
N LYS A 527 -1.64 -76.80 -66.80
CA LYS A 527 -0.72 -75.94 -67.57
C LYS A 527 0.01 -76.67 -68.71
N ASP A 528 0.30 -77.96 -68.52
CA ASP A 528 1.08 -78.79 -69.44
C ASP A 528 0.24 -79.88 -70.14
N ALA A 529 -1.09 -79.74 -70.14
CA ALA A 529 -2.00 -80.68 -70.79
C ALA A 529 -1.86 -80.69 -72.32
N VAL A 530 -1.95 -81.87 -72.94
CA VAL A 530 -2.11 -82.00 -74.41
C VAL A 530 -3.55 -81.62 -74.77
N THR A 531 -3.71 -80.65 -75.67
CA THR A 531 -5.03 -80.07 -76.02
C THR A 531 -5.38 -80.15 -77.50
N SER A 532 -4.54 -80.80 -78.32
CA SER A 532 -4.79 -80.96 -79.77
C SER A 532 -4.19 -82.27 -80.27
N TRP A 533 -4.98 -83.01 -81.05
CA TRP A 533 -4.57 -84.24 -81.73
C TRP A 533 -5.01 -84.18 -83.19
N THR A 534 -4.10 -84.47 -84.11
CA THR A 534 -4.35 -84.45 -85.55
C THR A 534 -3.89 -85.76 -86.19
N HIS A 535 -4.71 -86.29 -87.10
CA HIS A 535 -4.37 -87.46 -87.90
C HIS A 535 -4.90 -87.33 -89.32
N THR A 536 -4.17 -87.89 -90.28
CA THR A 536 -4.57 -87.97 -91.69
C THR A 536 -4.74 -89.43 -92.06
N PHE A 537 -5.98 -89.84 -92.31
CA PHE A 537 -6.36 -91.21 -92.70
C PHE A 537 -5.92 -91.51 -94.14
N THR A 538 -5.53 -92.76 -94.42
CA THR A 538 -4.88 -93.15 -95.68
C THR A 538 -5.68 -94.19 -96.47
N ASP A 539 -5.80 -94.01 -97.79
CA ASP A 539 -6.50 -94.97 -98.68
C ASP A 539 -5.50 -95.97 -99.31
N GLU A 540 -4.76 -96.69 -98.46
CA GLU A 540 -3.74 -97.65 -98.91
C GLU A 540 -4.37 -99.00 -99.28
N SER A 541 -4.22 -99.44 -100.54
CA SER A 541 -4.86 -100.66 -101.05
C SER A 541 -4.42 -101.95 -100.34
N CYS A 542 -5.37 -102.74 -99.83
CA CYS A 542 -5.10 -103.98 -99.08
C CYS A 542 -4.52 -105.11 -99.98
N GLY A 543 -3.24 -105.44 -99.82
CA GLY A 543 -2.55 -106.53 -100.53
C GLY A 543 -2.15 -107.74 -99.66
N THR A 544 -2.22 -108.95 -100.22
CA THR A 544 -1.83 -110.24 -99.59
C THR A 544 -0.31 -110.43 -99.44
N THR A 545 0.11 -110.73 -98.20
CA THR A 545 1.35 -111.41 -97.72
C THR A 545 2.68 -111.18 -98.47
N THR A 546 3.65 -110.51 -97.82
CA THR A 546 4.92 -111.12 -97.34
C THR A 546 5.79 -110.12 -96.58
N SER A 547 6.45 -110.64 -95.55
CA SER A 547 7.29 -109.99 -94.54
C SER A 547 8.63 -109.49 -95.08
N THR A 548 8.98 -108.23 -94.82
CA THR A 548 10.36 -107.74 -94.68
C THR A 548 10.44 -106.50 -93.76
N THR A 549 11.00 -106.65 -92.57
CA THR A 549 11.36 -105.56 -91.63
C THR A 549 12.64 -104.85 -92.08
N PRO A 550 12.66 -103.50 -92.17
CA PRO A 550 13.65 -102.69 -91.41
C PRO A 550 13.17 -101.22 -91.18
N PRO A 551 13.94 -100.30 -90.54
CA PRO A 551 14.90 -100.39 -89.44
C PRO A 551 14.47 -99.56 -88.20
N THR A 552 15.07 -99.85 -87.04
CA THR A 552 15.05 -98.96 -85.86
C THR A 552 16.34 -98.15 -85.84
N THR A 553 16.24 -96.82 -85.86
CA THR A 553 17.35 -95.91 -85.52
C THR A 553 16.87 -94.87 -84.52
N THR A 554 17.27 -95.05 -83.26
CA THR A 554 17.25 -94.05 -82.20
C THR A 554 18.38 -93.04 -82.39
N PRO A 555 18.18 -91.74 -82.16
CA PRO A 555 19.25 -90.80 -81.82
C PRO A 555 19.24 -90.47 -80.30
N THR A 556 20.15 -91.11 -79.56
CA THR A 556 21.36 -90.54 -78.92
C THR A 556 21.27 -89.18 -78.19
N THR A 557 21.17 -89.23 -76.83
CA THR A 557 22.01 -88.62 -75.73
C THR A 557 22.58 -87.18 -75.81
N PRO A 558 23.07 -86.51 -74.72
CA PRO A 558 23.40 -86.99 -73.35
C PRO A 558 23.01 -86.08 -72.14
N PRO A 559 23.23 -86.56 -70.89
CA PRO A 559 23.07 -85.80 -69.64
C PRO A 559 24.33 -85.00 -69.30
N THR A 560 24.19 -83.93 -68.50
CA THR A 560 25.33 -83.25 -67.87
C THR A 560 25.13 -83.12 -66.37
N THR A 561 26.23 -83.42 -65.70
CA THR A 561 26.50 -83.67 -64.29
C THR A 561 26.44 -82.44 -63.39
N THR A 562 26.03 -82.69 -62.13
CA THR A 562 26.25 -81.89 -60.90
C THR A 562 27.74 -81.54 -60.72
N PRO A 563 28.12 -80.52 -59.90
CA PRO A 563 28.32 -80.77 -58.45
C PRO A 563 28.12 -79.48 -57.57
N PRO A 564 28.45 -79.46 -56.26
CA PRO A 564 27.47 -79.36 -55.18
C PRO A 564 27.52 -77.99 -54.48
N THR A 565 26.50 -77.65 -53.68
CA THR A 565 26.71 -76.69 -52.60
C THR A 565 25.99 -77.17 -51.34
N THR A 566 26.77 -77.18 -50.28
CA THR A 566 26.57 -77.77 -48.97
C THR A 566 25.29 -77.27 -48.29
N THR A 567 24.33 -78.18 -48.13
CA THR A 567 23.21 -78.06 -47.20
C THR A 567 23.74 -78.14 -45.77
N PRO A 568 23.54 -77.13 -44.90
CA PRO A 568 23.75 -77.23 -43.46
C PRO A 568 22.72 -78.19 -42.83
N PRO A 569 23.04 -78.83 -41.70
CA PRO A 569 22.28 -79.95 -41.18
C PRO A 569 20.84 -79.54 -40.81
N ALA A 570 19.88 -80.37 -41.22
CA ALA A 570 18.50 -80.28 -40.78
C ALA A 570 18.45 -80.42 -39.25
N GLY A 571 18.04 -79.34 -38.57
CA GLY A 571 17.83 -79.32 -37.12
C GLY A 571 18.11 -78.00 -36.41
N SER A 572 18.68 -76.98 -37.07
CA SER A 572 19.00 -75.71 -36.37
C SER A 572 17.81 -74.74 -36.32
N THR A 573 17.52 -74.20 -35.13
CA THR A 573 16.55 -73.11 -34.96
C THR A 573 17.18 -71.77 -35.37
N THR A 574 16.48 -70.99 -36.19
CA THR A 574 16.97 -69.68 -36.65
C THR A 574 16.71 -68.61 -35.59
N VAL A 575 17.73 -67.81 -35.28
CA VAL A 575 17.68 -66.71 -34.28
C VAL A 575 18.23 -65.41 -34.88
N THR A 576 17.63 -64.27 -34.52
CA THR A 576 18.00 -62.96 -35.07
C THR A 576 18.64 -62.10 -33.98
N PRO A 577 19.86 -61.57 -34.16
CA PRO A 577 20.48 -60.71 -33.17
C PRO A 577 19.83 -59.32 -33.15
N GLY A 578 19.76 -58.71 -31.96
CA GLY A 578 19.23 -57.34 -31.80
C GLY A 578 19.96 -56.55 -30.72
N ILE A 579 19.85 -55.23 -30.81
CA ILE A 579 20.26 -54.25 -29.78
C ILE A 579 19.01 -53.43 -29.40
N ASN A 580 18.84 -53.06 -28.14
CA ASN A 580 17.68 -52.27 -27.69
C ASN A 580 18.05 -50.79 -27.53
N GLY A 581 17.20 -49.89 -28.02
CA GLY A 581 17.35 -48.44 -27.85
C GLY A 581 16.03 -47.79 -27.47
N SER A 582 15.87 -47.39 -26.21
CA SER A 582 14.77 -46.53 -25.77
C SER A 582 15.19 -45.58 -24.64
N GLN A 583 14.87 -44.29 -24.85
CA GLN A 583 14.88 -43.11 -23.96
C GLN A 583 16.21 -42.34 -23.72
N CYS A 584 16.16 -41.02 -23.96
CA CYS A 584 17.23 -40.03 -23.67
C CYS A 584 16.82 -39.13 -22.49
N VAL A 585 17.74 -38.91 -21.55
CA VAL A 585 17.67 -37.81 -20.55
C VAL A 585 18.93 -36.97 -20.67
N LEU A 586 18.78 -35.66 -20.84
CA LEU A 586 19.87 -34.69 -20.81
C LEU A 586 20.18 -34.30 -19.35
N VAL A 587 21.23 -34.88 -18.78
CA VAL A 587 21.99 -34.28 -17.68
C VAL A 587 23.47 -34.60 -17.83
N GLY A 588 24.27 -33.56 -18.07
CA GLY A 588 25.71 -33.57 -17.80
C GLY A 588 26.61 -34.03 -18.95
N THR A 589 27.72 -33.32 -19.11
CA THR A 589 28.73 -33.44 -20.16
C THR A 589 29.48 -34.77 -20.13
N ALA A 590 29.12 -35.72 -21.00
CA ALA A 590 29.99 -36.82 -21.43
C ALA A 590 29.49 -37.42 -22.77
N GLU A 591 30.34 -37.44 -23.79
CA GLU A 591 30.10 -38.06 -25.10
C GLU A 591 30.59 -39.53 -25.08
N GLN A 592 29.75 -40.48 -24.66
CA GLN A 592 30.04 -41.92 -24.79
C GLN A 592 28.84 -42.72 -25.30
N ILE A 593 29.09 -43.61 -26.27
CA ILE A 593 28.19 -44.63 -26.80
C ILE A 593 28.18 -45.80 -25.81
N THR A 594 27.00 -46.10 -25.26
CA THR A 594 26.76 -47.35 -24.54
C THR A 594 25.91 -48.25 -25.42
N VAL A 595 25.96 -49.57 -25.25
CA VAL A 595 25.16 -50.51 -26.05
C VAL A 595 24.63 -51.62 -25.15
N THR A 596 23.32 -51.90 -25.23
CA THR A 596 22.69 -53.03 -24.55
C THR A 596 22.22 -54.06 -25.58
N THR A 597 22.76 -55.27 -25.52
CA THR A 597 22.34 -56.37 -26.40
C THR A 597 21.00 -56.95 -25.94
N VAL A 598 20.13 -57.30 -26.88
CA VAL A 598 18.90 -58.03 -26.56
C VAL A 598 19.29 -59.45 -26.18
N THR A 599 18.84 -59.92 -25.02
CA THR A 599 19.09 -61.31 -24.61
C THR A 599 18.22 -62.23 -25.46
N VAL A 600 18.83 -62.87 -26.45
CA VAL A 600 18.21 -63.87 -27.33
C VAL A 600 18.84 -65.22 -27.02
N ASN A 601 18.01 -66.22 -26.70
CA ASN A 601 18.49 -67.55 -26.34
C ASN A 601 19.16 -68.22 -27.56
N GLY A 602 20.41 -68.69 -27.41
CA GLY A 602 21.20 -69.26 -28.51
C GLY A 602 22.08 -68.27 -29.28
N ILE A 603 22.25 -67.03 -28.81
CA ILE A 603 23.20 -66.05 -29.34
C ILE A 603 24.11 -65.52 -28.23
N SER A 604 25.41 -65.64 -28.45
CA SER A 604 26.46 -65.01 -27.62
C SER A 604 26.94 -63.71 -28.27
N TYR A 605 27.07 -62.64 -27.48
CA TYR A 605 27.52 -61.33 -27.96
C TYR A 605 28.89 -60.95 -27.41
N THR A 606 29.69 -60.25 -28.20
CA THR A 606 30.93 -59.60 -27.78
C THR A 606 30.89 -58.14 -28.22
N VAL A 607 31.15 -57.22 -27.29
CA VAL A 607 31.17 -55.77 -27.56
C VAL A 607 32.61 -55.27 -27.43
N THR A 608 33.09 -54.52 -28.42
CA THR A 608 34.46 -53.99 -28.47
C THR A 608 34.46 -52.56 -28.98
N GLY A 609 35.17 -51.66 -28.29
CA GLY A 609 35.27 -50.22 -28.60
C GLY A 609 35.42 -49.38 -27.34
N ASP A 610 35.94 -48.15 -27.43
CA ASP A 610 36.11 -47.23 -26.29
C ASP A 610 34.90 -46.32 -26.04
N GLY A 611 33.84 -46.47 -26.85
CA GLY A 611 32.61 -45.72 -26.71
C GLY A 611 32.67 -44.28 -27.24
N THR A 612 33.81 -43.77 -27.70
CA THR A 612 33.92 -42.35 -28.12
C THR A 612 33.89 -42.15 -29.63
N THR A 613 34.43 -43.09 -30.41
CA THR A 613 34.50 -42.99 -31.88
C THR A 613 33.64 -44.04 -32.58
N SER A 614 33.64 -45.28 -32.08
CA SER A 614 32.72 -46.32 -32.52
C SER A 614 32.62 -47.46 -31.49
N VAL A 615 31.53 -48.23 -31.56
CA VAL A 615 31.35 -49.50 -30.84
C VAL A 615 30.98 -50.59 -31.84
N THR A 616 31.68 -51.71 -31.79
CA THR A 616 31.41 -52.89 -32.61
C THR A 616 30.79 -53.98 -31.75
N VAL A 617 29.64 -54.50 -32.18
CA VAL A 617 28.96 -55.64 -31.54
C VAL A 617 29.02 -56.84 -32.48
N ARG A 618 29.59 -57.95 -32.00
CA ARG A 618 29.67 -59.23 -32.71
C ARG A 618 28.75 -60.25 -32.06
N ALA A 619 27.83 -60.83 -32.84
CA ALA A 619 26.90 -61.87 -32.44
C ALA A 619 27.33 -63.22 -33.04
N VAL A 620 27.35 -64.28 -32.22
CA VAL A 620 27.70 -65.65 -32.60
C VAL A 620 26.56 -66.56 -32.19
N ALA A 621 26.04 -67.38 -33.10
CA ALA A 621 25.06 -68.41 -32.73
C ALA A 621 25.75 -69.53 -31.94
N ASP A 622 25.13 -69.93 -30.83
CA ASP A 622 25.56 -71.08 -30.05
C ASP A 622 25.27 -72.39 -30.83
N ALA A 623 25.93 -73.48 -30.45
CA ALA A 623 25.82 -74.75 -31.15
C ALA A 623 24.35 -75.24 -31.25
N GLY A 624 23.88 -75.49 -32.48
CA GLY A 624 22.49 -75.87 -32.77
C GLY A 624 21.58 -74.72 -33.22
N PHE A 625 22.08 -73.48 -33.22
CA PHE A 625 21.37 -72.31 -33.75
C PHE A 625 22.03 -71.76 -35.01
N ALA A 626 21.25 -71.07 -35.86
CA ALA A 626 21.76 -70.36 -37.03
C ALA A 626 21.34 -68.89 -36.99
N LEU A 627 22.27 -67.97 -37.24
CA LEU A 627 21.96 -66.53 -37.27
C LEU A 627 21.18 -66.16 -38.54
N SER A 628 20.05 -65.50 -38.39
CA SER A 628 19.44 -64.64 -39.42
C SER A 628 20.00 -63.24 -39.26
N VAL A 629 20.58 -62.66 -40.31
CA VAL A 629 21.29 -61.37 -40.22
C VAL A 629 20.33 -60.23 -40.60
N PRO A 630 19.92 -59.36 -39.67
CA PRO A 630 19.00 -58.26 -39.95
C PRO A 630 19.70 -57.10 -40.66
N ALA A 631 18.92 -56.18 -41.22
CA ALA A 631 19.43 -54.97 -41.85
C ALA A 631 20.32 -54.16 -40.88
N GLY A 632 21.46 -53.68 -41.37
CA GLY A 632 22.47 -52.96 -40.56
C GLY A 632 23.57 -53.86 -39.94
N TRP A 633 23.38 -55.19 -39.94
CA TRP A 633 24.41 -56.15 -39.53
C TRP A 633 25.08 -56.78 -40.75
N SER A 634 26.38 -57.04 -40.66
CA SER A 634 27.20 -57.68 -41.68
C SER A 634 27.52 -59.11 -41.27
N ARG A 635 27.28 -60.09 -42.15
CA ARG A 635 27.67 -61.49 -41.92
C ARG A 635 29.17 -61.65 -42.13
N ASN A 636 29.84 -62.33 -41.20
CA ASN A 636 31.26 -62.67 -41.29
C ASN A 636 31.44 -64.09 -41.88
N ASP A 637 32.62 -64.35 -42.44
CA ASP A 637 32.97 -65.63 -43.06
C ASP A 637 32.97 -66.82 -42.08
N ASP A 638 33.12 -66.55 -40.79
CA ASP A 638 33.07 -67.55 -39.72
C ASP A 638 31.64 -67.88 -39.23
N GLY A 639 30.61 -67.31 -39.88
CA GLY A 639 29.21 -67.52 -39.55
C GLY A 639 28.63 -66.58 -38.48
N SER A 640 29.45 -65.72 -37.86
CA SER A 640 29.00 -64.66 -36.96
C SER A 640 28.43 -63.45 -37.70
N ALA A 641 27.83 -62.50 -36.98
CA ALA A 641 27.36 -61.23 -37.55
C ALA A 641 27.85 -60.04 -36.73
N THR A 642 28.18 -58.92 -37.39
CA THR A 642 28.71 -57.71 -36.73
C THR A 642 27.94 -56.46 -37.12
N ILE A 643 27.75 -55.54 -36.18
CA ILE A 643 27.34 -54.16 -36.44
C ILE A 643 28.37 -53.20 -35.86
N VAL A 644 28.66 -52.13 -36.59
CA VAL A 644 29.56 -51.04 -36.15
C VAL A 644 28.71 -49.78 -36.00
N LEU A 645 28.73 -49.20 -34.80
CA LEU A 645 28.01 -47.98 -34.47
C LEU A 645 28.99 -46.82 -34.37
N THR A 646 28.79 -45.77 -35.15
CA THR A 646 29.57 -44.52 -35.11
C THR A 646 28.64 -43.36 -34.74
N PRO A 647 29.08 -42.37 -33.94
CA PRO A 647 28.32 -41.15 -33.73
C PRO A 647 28.34 -40.34 -35.03
N ASP A 648 27.20 -40.18 -35.71
CA ASP A 648 27.11 -39.33 -36.88
C ASP A 648 26.51 -37.96 -36.53
N SER A 649 26.94 -36.96 -37.30
CA SER A 649 26.76 -35.52 -37.05
C SER A 649 25.33 -35.00 -37.28
N ASN A 650 24.32 -35.86 -37.12
CA ASN A 650 22.91 -35.48 -37.00
C ASN A 650 22.19 -36.16 -35.82
N GLY A 651 22.96 -36.62 -34.83
CA GLY A 651 22.55 -36.67 -33.42
C GLY A 651 21.41 -37.63 -33.07
N VAL A 652 21.77 -38.81 -32.59
CA VAL A 652 21.46 -39.30 -31.21
C VAL A 652 21.85 -40.79 -31.12
N ILE A 653 22.88 -41.10 -30.31
CA ILE A 653 23.04 -42.41 -29.66
C ILE A 653 23.60 -42.16 -28.24
N CYS A 654 22.87 -42.59 -27.20
CA CYS A 654 23.34 -42.76 -25.82
C CYS A 654 22.53 -43.89 -25.16
N VAL A 655 23.20 -44.79 -24.41
CA VAL A 655 22.58 -45.91 -23.66
C VAL A 655 23.18 -45.91 -22.22
N GLY A 656 22.60 -46.66 -21.28
CA GLY A 656 23.13 -47.01 -19.95
C GLY A 656 22.03 -47.19 -18.89
N GLY A 657 22.04 -48.15 -17.94
CA GLY A 657 23.02 -49.17 -17.49
C GLY A 657 22.33 -50.45 -16.96
N GLU A 658 22.96 -51.49 -16.38
CA GLU A 658 24.26 -51.65 -15.69
C GLU A 658 24.99 -52.98 -16.04
N SER A 659 26.30 -53.05 -15.74
CA SER A 659 27.14 -54.26 -15.87
C SER A 659 27.60 -54.81 -14.50
N SER A 660 27.37 -56.11 -14.33
CA SER A 660 28.09 -57.19 -13.61
C SER A 660 28.66 -57.02 -12.18
N SER A 661 28.18 -57.91 -11.28
CA SER A 661 29.05 -58.76 -10.45
C SER A 661 28.42 -60.16 -10.30
N VAL A 662 29.26 -61.19 -10.41
CA VAL A 662 28.92 -62.63 -10.36
C VAL A 662 29.10 -63.17 -8.95
N ASP A 663 28.11 -63.94 -8.45
CA ASP A 663 28.40 -65.21 -7.79
C ASP A 663 27.22 -66.19 -7.86
N ASN A 664 27.61 -67.46 -7.93
CA ASN A 664 26.90 -68.64 -8.44
C ASN A 664 25.87 -69.22 -7.45
N LEU A 665 24.71 -69.67 -7.92
CA LEU A 665 24.05 -70.97 -7.59
C LEU A 665 22.60 -71.05 -8.10
N ALA A 666 22.36 -71.93 -9.08
CA ALA A 666 21.13 -72.71 -9.21
C ALA A 666 21.57 -74.07 -9.80
N PRO A 667 21.06 -75.24 -9.35
CA PRO A 667 19.67 -75.67 -9.62
C PRO A 667 19.10 -76.64 -8.52
N THR A 668 17.86 -77.12 -8.45
CA THR A 668 16.58 -76.97 -9.15
C THR A 668 15.48 -77.58 -8.25
N THR A 669 14.34 -76.91 -8.23
CA THR A 669 12.97 -77.46 -8.24
C THR A 669 12.73 -78.86 -7.65
N LYS A 670 12.36 -78.92 -6.36
CA LYS A 670 11.47 -79.95 -5.80
C LYS A 670 11.02 -79.60 -4.38
N THR A 671 9.71 -79.60 -4.23
CA THR A 671 8.92 -79.13 -3.08
C THR A 671 8.48 -80.33 -2.25
N LYS A 672 9.20 -80.63 -1.17
CA LYS A 672 8.76 -81.37 0.03
C LYS A 672 9.95 -81.46 1.01
N THR A 673 9.88 -80.72 2.12
CA THR A 673 10.11 -81.36 3.42
C THR A 673 8.73 -81.53 4.01
N ALA A 674 8.24 -82.77 4.06
CA ALA A 674 7.12 -83.12 4.94
C ALA A 674 7.62 -82.90 6.39
N VAL A 675 6.84 -82.46 7.37
CA VAL A 675 5.43 -82.72 7.72
C VAL A 675 4.98 -81.45 8.51
N ALA A 676 3.81 -80.85 8.41
CA ALA A 676 2.46 -81.39 8.49
C ALA A 676 1.44 -80.39 7.92
N GLN A 677 0.30 -80.95 7.52
CA GLN A 677 -0.92 -80.33 7.05
C GLN A 677 -1.47 -79.24 8.00
N VAL A 678 -2.20 -78.25 7.46
CA VAL A 678 -3.69 -78.14 7.55
C VAL A 678 -4.16 -76.72 7.15
N LYS A 679 -5.13 -76.72 6.23
CA LYS A 679 -6.26 -75.80 5.91
C LYS A 679 -6.29 -74.28 6.23
N PRO A 680 -7.11 -73.54 5.44
CA PRO A 680 -7.25 -72.10 5.40
C PRO A 680 -8.41 -71.57 6.27
N THR A 681 -8.51 -70.25 6.48
CA THR A 681 -9.79 -69.53 6.72
C THR A 681 -9.55 -68.02 6.57
N THR A 682 -10.11 -67.33 5.57
CA THR A 682 -11.45 -66.69 5.47
C THR A 682 -11.61 -65.47 6.38
N GLY A 683 -12.07 -64.35 5.81
CA GLY A 683 -12.60 -63.21 6.57
C GLY A 683 -12.81 -61.96 5.72
N ASN A 684 -14.00 -61.83 5.13
CA ASN A 684 -14.45 -60.70 4.33
C ASN A 684 -14.76 -59.45 5.17
N ILE A 685 -14.50 -58.27 4.58
CA ILE A 685 -15.38 -57.10 4.36
C ILE A 685 -16.47 -56.79 5.42
N GLU A 686 -16.46 -55.56 5.97
CA GLU A 686 -17.62 -54.64 5.96
C GLU A 686 -17.22 -53.18 6.25
N VAL A 687 -18.14 -52.25 5.94
CA VAL A 687 -17.92 -50.91 5.38
C VAL A 687 -18.83 -49.86 6.08
N LEU A 688 -18.36 -48.58 6.14
CA LEU A 688 -19.06 -47.27 6.33
C LEU A 688 -19.50 -46.84 7.77
N PRO A 689 -19.80 -45.54 8.06
CA PRO A 689 -18.93 -44.34 8.04
C PRO A 689 -19.22 -43.32 9.19
N THR A 690 -18.73 -42.07 9.05
CA THR A 690 -19.00 -40.81 9.83
C THR A 690 -18.19 -40.67 11.13
N SER A 691 -17.69 -39.50 11.57
CA SER A 691 -18.09 -38.10 11.36
C SER A 691 -16.95 -37.14 11.77
N ALA A 692 -17.14 -35.86 11.40
CA ALA A 692 -16.27 -34.69 11.53
C ALA A 692 -15.72 -34.35 12.93
N THR A 693 -14.56 -33.68 12.99
CA THR A 693 -14.43 -32.25 13.40
C THR A 693 -12.96 -31.81 13.42
N ALA A 694 -12.71 -30.60 12.91
CA ALA A 694 -11.44 -29.90 12.90
C ALA A 694 -11.22 -29.15 14.23
N SER A 695 -9.96 -29.01 14.67
CA SER A 695 -9.25 -27.71 14.63
C SER A 695 -7.92 -27.80 15.38
N SER A 696 -6.88 -27.29 14.74
CA SER A 696 -5.48 -27.31 15.18
C SER A 696 -5.17 -26.07 16.03
N THR A 697 -4.44 -26.27 17.13
CA THR A 697 -3.81 -25.19 17.91
C THR A 697 -2.30 -25.22 17.61
N ILE A 698 -1.71 -24.10 17.18
CA ILE A 698 -0.25 -23.91 17.25
C ILE A 698 0.04 -22.49 17.77
N ALA A 699 0.83 -22.46 18.83
CA ALA A 699 1.39 -21.28 19.48
C ALA A 699 2.56 -20.70 18.68
N TYR A 700 2.67 -19.36 18.65
CA TYR A 700 3.76 -18.63 18.01
C TYR A 700 4.79 -18.20 19.07
N THR A 701 6.03 -18.66 18.92
CA THR A 701 7.21 -18.22 19.68
C THR A 701 8.11 -17.37 18.78
N GLY A 702 8.68 -16.29 19.33
CA GLY A 702 9.96 -15.74 18.83
C GLY A 702 9.90 -14.30 18.34
N VAL A 703 10.04 -13.34 19.27
CA VAL A 703 10.41 -11.96 18.97
C VAL A 703 11.93 -11.88 18.87
N ASN A 704 12.44 -11.36 17.75
CA ASN A 704 13.86 -11.16 17.52
C ASN A 704 14.29 -9.74 17.93
N THR A 705 15.37 -9.67 18.68
CA THR A 705 15.94 -8.46 19.30
C THR A 705 16.85 -7.72 18.33
N SER A 706 16.38 -6.65 17.70
CA SER A 706 17.27 -5.71 16.97
C SER A 706 16.75 -4.28 16.82
N GLN A 707 15.87 -3.80 17.71
CA GLN A 707 15.42 -2.38 17.68
C GLN A 707 15.37 -1.68 19.06
N MET A 708 16.17 -2.14 20.02
CA MET A 708 16.36 -1.48 21.32
C MET A 708 17.78 -0.92 21.44
N ALA A 709 18.18 -0.02 20.53
CA ALA A 709 19.46 0.71 20.66
C ALA A 709 19.43 2.14 20.09
N MET A 710 18.29 2.64 19.61
CA MET A 710 18.16 3.98 19.03
C MET A 710 17.18 4.89 19.78
N LEU A 711 16.97 4.65 21.08
CA LEU A 711 16.15 5.51 21.93
C LEU A 711 16.83 5.94 23.24
N ALA A 712 18.11 5.59 23.42
CA ALA A 712 18.89 5.95 24.61
C ALA A 712 19.95 7.05 24.36
N LEU A 713 20.15 7.49 23.11
CA LEU A 713 21.16 8.51 22.78
C LEU A 713 20.61 9.93 22.53
N LEU A 714 19.28 10.12 22.55
CA LEU A 714 18.63 11.40 22.23
C LEU A 714 18.22 12.22 23.47
N LEU A 715 18.55 11.77 24.68
CA LEU A 715 18.18 12.44 25.95
C LEU A 715 19.37 13.05 26.73
N LEU A 716 20.53 13.26 26.11
CA LEU A 716 21.72 13.83 26.77
C LEU A 716 22.40 15.00 26.03
N ALA A 717 21.66 15.74 25.19
CA ALA A 717 22.22 16.89 24.45
C ALA A 717 21.31 18.14 24.45
N GLY A 718 20.58 18.39 25.54
CA GLY A 718 19.70 19.55 25.68
C GLY A 718 19.86 20.24 27.03
N GLY A 719 21.08 20.66 27.38
CA GLY A 719 21.31 21.25 28.70
C GLY A 719 22.66 21.93 28.86
N ALA A 720 22.96 22.95 28.05
CA ALA A 720 23.94 24.00 28.37
C ALA A 720 23.95 25.09 27.29
N LEU A 721 23.36 26.27 27.56
CA LEU A 721 24.06 27.57 27.56
C LEU A 721 23.02 28.71 27.65
N ILE A 722 23.01 29.42 28.77
CA ILE A 722 22.53 30.80 28.88
C ILE A 722 23.72 31.64 29.34
N LEU A 723 23.92 32.79 28.68
CA LEU A 723 24.56 34.06 29.11
C LEU A 723 25.65 34.57 28.16
N GLY A 724 25.41 35.76 27.60
CA GLY A 724 26.41 36.54 26.87
C GLY A 724 25.83 37.67 25.98
N VAL A 725 25.47 38.80 26.61
CA VAL A 725 25.66 40.22 26.19
C VAL A 725 26.02 40.42 24.69
N GLY A 726 25.35 41.21 23.85
CA GLY A 726 24.75 42.54 23.99
C GLY A 726 25.17 43.40 22.78
N THR A 727 24.22 44.17 22.23
CA THR A 727 24.38 45.34 21.34
C THR A 727 25.07 45.19 19.97
N MET A 728 24.31 45.38 18.87
CA MET A 728 24.51 46.51 17.93
C MET A 728 23.52 46.51 16.73
N TRP A 729 22.65 47.53 16.72
CA TRP A 729 22.32 48.46 15.62
C TRP A 729 21.77 47.98 14.25
N ARG A 730 20.50 48.40 14.02
CA ARG A 730 19.92 49.09 12.84
C ARG A 730 20.11 48.49 11.43
N ARG A 731 18.98 48.19 10.76
CA ARG A 731 18.46 48.95 9.60
C ARG A 731 17.04 48.54 9.18
N LYS A 732 16.34 49.51 8.59
CA LYS A 732 14.91 49.64 8.24
C LYS A 732 14.35 48.60 7.25
N PRO A 733 13.01 48.44 7.17
CA PRO A 733 12.33 47.59 6.21
C PRO A 733 12.09 48.29 4.85
N ARG A 734 12.03 47.48 3.77
CA ARG A 734 11.40 47.85 2.50
C ARG A 734 10.03 47.17 2.42
N LYS A 735 9.07 47.99 1.95
CA LYS A 735 7.68 47.64 1.65
C LYS A 735 7.59 46.50 0.64
N HIS A 736 6.57 45.65 0.82
CA HIS A 736 5.53 45.45 -0.18
C HIS A 736 4.18 45.51 0.50
#